data_AF-A0A2E8MCI8-F1
#
_entry.id   AF-A0A2E8MCI8-F1
#
_cell.length_a   1.000
_cell.length_b   1.000
_cell.length_c   1.000
_cell.angle_alpha   90.00
_cell.angle_beta   90.00
_cell.angle_gamma   90.00
#
_symmetry.space_group_name_H-M   'P 1'
#
loop_
_entity.id
_entity.type
_entity.pdbx_description
1 polymer ?
#
loop_
_entity_poly.entity_id
_entity_poly.type
_entity_poly.pdbx_seq_one_letter_code
_entity_poly.pdbx_strand_id
1 'polypeptide(L)'
;MNKSKSSVRIILGMVVLLLGLSSWAAPLDEETKAFLKRRAPGVLAAIEMHEGEELEEARERGIELREMFLEEKEEHGEEWAEVLVGLENVEAEIEVLAWRFREDKIGEDEGEVGLLRLLKKQIALQNKMDRWEMKLFPEAADEIEEELDWRLKNPEVALRERFRETLEDFGFVEEEDEEEEMEAEEVSGPVYTPAPKDEGEENDELHGITFNYEKEIRPILEEHCFDCHDNASAKGDIDLESALTQTPLVRNRLLWENVAERVKMGDMPPKKKPQPADSDRLKLRAWLAAEIEGFDYSKVRNPGYVPVRRLTREEYNRTIRDLVGLDLRPADDFSMDFSGTSGFSNSANTLFLQTAHLDRYFTAAEGVIDEVRADKKAWSYLAGNPEDAVGAVERFMRRAHRRPPTDSEIKEITDRYEVALKTTKFQSDALALAFKTILVSPKFLLRVEEAAENGKDQVVSDSDFATRLSYFLWASTPDDKLLNAAAAGKLSNSASRQAQIKRMLADPRSLSLGEIFAAEWLSTDDVGPRIRKDPIDNPWCTESLMAAMRAETAYFFHSLVMDNAPVARLIDSDYTFLNAELARHYRIEGVEGSAMRRVKLETNQRGGVFGQASVLATTSFPDRTSPVVRGKWILDTLLGTPPPPAPPDVPEIEVKGGGRRAATSLRQKLEVHRESPRCAGCHAQIDPLGFGLESYAEFGQWRGGIDDRGTLPSGAKFRGPAGLKLALIDERLDDLGSQAIRKMLAYALGRQLEFYDEATVKEIAAKLKSTGYRFGDLVLAITESYPFTMKRLPPASPGQSDEE
;
A
#
# COMPACT_ATOMS: atom_id res chain seq x y z
N MET A 1 -23.53 24.27 28.17
CA MET A 1 -23.48 24.32 29.64
C MET A 1 -22.41 25.32 30.02
N ASN A 2 -22.86 26.50 30.40
CA ASN A 2 -22.06 27.62 30.91
C ASN A 2 -22.12 27.56 32.44
N LYS A 3 -21.00 27.91 33.10
CA LYS A 3 -20.73 28.01 34.56
C LYS A 3 -19.85 26.88 35.11
N SER A 4 -18.54 27.11 35.06
CA SER A 4 -17.55 26.63 36.06
C SER A 4 -16.17 27.27 35.88
N LYS A 5 -15.89 27.95 34.75
CA LYS A 5 -14.60 28.63 34.48
C LYS A 5 -14.44 30.00 35.18
N SER A 6 -15.08 30.24 36.32
CA SER A 6 -15.19 31.60 36.91
C SER A 6 -14.67 31.76 38.35
N SER A 7 -14.02 30.78 38.95
CA SER A 7 -13.56 30.91 40.36
C SER A 7 -12.05 30.99 40.55
N VAL A 8 -11.24 30.71 39.52
CA VAL A 8 -9.75 30.77 39.61
C VAL A 8 -9.17 32.01 38.90
N ARG A 9 -9.95 32.67 38.04
CA ARG A 9 -9.60 33.97 37.42
C ARG A 9 -9.82 35.19 38.32
N ILE A 10 -10.34 35.00 39.54
CA ILE A 10 -10.69 36.08 40.47
C ILE A 10 -9.56 36.35 41.49
N ILE A 11 -8.60 35.44 41.65
CA ILE A 11 -7.46 35.64 42.58
C ILE A 11 -6.21 36.17 41.85
N LEU A 12 -5.96 35.76 40.60
CA LEU A 12 -4.88 36.34 39.77
C LEU A 12 -5.24 37.65 39.05
N GLY A 13 -6.51 38.08 39.14
CA GLY A 13 -7.04 39.28 38.46
C GLY A 13 -7.07 40.55 39.31
N MET A 14 -6.60 40.51 40.57
CA MET A 14 -6.70 41.64 41.52
C MET A 14 -5.44 42.49 41.69
N VAL A 15 -4.35 42.24 40.93
CA VAL A 15 -3.15 43.10 40.97
C VAL A 15 -2.94 43.92 39.68
N VAL A 16 -3.71 43.69 38.61
CA VAL A 16 -3.50 44.36 37.30
C VAL A 16 -4.44 45.57 37.07
N LEU A 17 -4.89 46.29 38.09
CA LEU A 17 -5.71 47.49 37.85
C LEU A 17 -5.61 48.57 38.94
N LEU A 18 -4.43 49.20 39.04
CA LEU A 18 -4.33 50.62 39.36
C LEU A 18 -3.47 51.32 38.30
N LEU A 19 -4.18 51.87 37.30
CA LEU A 19 -3.61 52.70 36.24
C LEU A 19 -2.87 53.93 36.79
N GLY A 20 -1.64 54.09 36.34
CA GLY A 20 -1.17 55.34 35.75
C GLY A 20 -0.66 56.38 36.73
N LEU A 21 0.65 56.37 36.94
CA LEU A 21 1.53 57.54 36.84
C LEU A 21 2.93 56.97 36.56
N SER A 22 3.58 57.41 35.50
CA SER A 22 5.01 57.19 35.30
C SER A 22 5.77 57.92 36.42
N SER A 23 5.89 57.29 37.57
CA SER A 23 6.86 57.65 38.60
C SER A 23 8.08 56.81 38.36
N TRP A 24 9.23 57.47 38.26
CA TRP A 24 10.54 56.81 38.34
C TRP A 24 10.51 55.91 39.58
N ALA A 25 10.68 54.60 39.46
CA ALA A 25 10.74 53.74 40.62
C ALA A 25 11.98 54.17 41.41
N ALA A 26 11.76 54.63 42.64
CA ALA A 26 12.87 55.03 43.49
C ALA A 26 13.80 53.83 43.70
N PRO A 27 15.13 54.02 43.80
CA PRO A 27 16.02 52.92 44.15
C PRO A 27 15.53 52.26 45.44
N LEU A 28 15.57 50.93 45.48
CA LEU A 28 15.12 50.14 46.63
C LEU A 28 15.58 50.77 47.95
N ASP A 29 14.64 51.01 48.87
CA ASP A 29 14.98 51.47 50.20
C ASP A 29 15.80 50.40 50.95
N GLU A 30 16.50 50.82 52.01
CA GLU A 30 17.41 49.93 52.74
C GLU A 30 16.68 48.80 53.48
N GLU A 31 15.39 48.95 53.81
CA GLU A 31 14.60 47.89 54.43
C GLU A 31 14.23 46.81 53.40
N THR A 32 13.85 47.22 52.18
CA THR A 32 13.54 46.32 51.07
C THR A 32 14.78 45.55 50.62
N LYS A 33 15.93 46.20 50.52
CA LYS A 33 17.21 45.49 50.27
C LYS A 33 17.55 44.49 51.37
N ALA A 34 17.38 44.86 52.63
CA ALA A 34 17.65 43.97 53.76
C ALA A 34 16.69 42.76 53.78
N PHE A 35 15.43 42.98 53.42
CA PHE A 35 14.42 41.94 53.26
C PHE A 35 14.82 40.94 52.15
N LEU A 36 15.06 41.43 50.93
CA LEU A 36 15.42 40.58 49.80
C LEU A 36 16.71 39.81 50.08
N LYS A 37 17.74 40.48 50.62
CA LYS A 37 19.00 39.81 50.98
C LYS A 37 18.81 38.65 51.97
N ARG A 38 17.83 38.76 52.87
CA ARG A 38 17.57 37.75 53.90
C ARG A 38 16.63 36.65 53.42
N ARG A 39 15.61 36.99 52.63
CA ARG A 39 14.46 36.11 52.35
C ARG A 39 14.26 35.79 50.88
N ALA A 40 14.70 36.66 49.97
CA ALA A 40 14.59 36.48 48.52
C ALA A 40 15.88 36.88 47.75
N PRO A 41 17.03 36.24 48.03
CA PRO A 41 18.31 36.57 47.38
C PRO A 41 18.30 36.39 45.85
N GLY A 42 17.48 35.50 45.31
CA GLY A 42 17.25 35.31 43.87
C GLY A 42 16.63 36.53 43.21
N VAL A 43 15.59 37.10 43.82
CA VAL A 43 14.95 38.34 43.35
C VAL A 43 15.93 39.50 43.41
N LEU A 44 16.75 39.59 44.46
CA LEU A 44 17.81 40.59 44.51
C LEU A 44 18.83 40.42 43.37
N ALA A 45 19.21 39.18 43.06
CA ALA A 45 20.13 38.88 41.95
C ALA A 45 19.50 39.18 40.57
N ALA A 46 18.20 38.95 40.39
CA ALA A 46 17.48 39.32 39.18
C ALA A 46 17.44 40.86 39.02
N ILE A 47 17.23 41.62 40.10
CA ILE A 47 17.29 43.09 40.06
C ILE A 47 18.68 43.58 39.67
N GLU A 48 19.74 42.93 40.16
CA GLU A 48 21.13 43.29 39.80
C GLU A 48 21.51 42.92 38.35
N MET A 49 20.70 42.11 37.67
CA MET A 49 20.91 41.64 36.30
C MET A 49 20.40 42.63 35.24
N HIS A 50 19.34 43.39 35.55
CA HIS A 50 18.66 44.26 34.58
C HIS A 50 19.19 45.71 34.56
N GLU A 51 19.06 46.37 33.41
CA GLU A 51 19.30 47.82 33.22
C GLU A 51 18.09 48.45 32.51
N GLY A 52 17.91 49.76 32.57
CA GLY A 52 16.85 50.45 31.82
C GLY A 52 15.44 50.17 32.36
N GLU A 53 14.46 49.93 31.47
CA GLU A 53 13.05 49.71 31.84
C GLU A 53 12.85 48.40 32.63
N GLU A 54 13.55 47.32 32.26
CA GLU A 54 13.48 46.03 32.96
C GLU A 54 13.99 46.11 34.42
N LEU A 55 14.92 47.04 34.71
CA LEU A 55 15.40 47.26 36.07
C LEU A 55 14.31 47.87 36.97
N GLU A 56 13.45 48.70 36.40
CA GLU A 56 12.37 49.35 37.15
C GLU A 56 11.27 48.33 37.48
N GLU A 57 10.89 47.48 36.53
CA GLU A 57 9.96 46.36 36.75
C GLU A 57 10.50 45.37 37.79
N ALA A 58 11.79 45.01 37.71
CA ALA A 58 12.40 44.11 38.68
C ALA A 58 12.43 44.72 40.10
N ARG A 59 12.64 46.04 40.22
CA ARG A 59 12.59 46.76 41.51
C ARG A 59 11.19 46.78 42.09
N GLU A 60 10.19 47.03 41.25
CA GLU A 60 8.78 47.01 41.64
C GLU A 60 8.39 45.63 42.17
N ARG A 61 8.72 44.55 41.44
CA ARG A 61 8.56 43.16 41.90
C ARG A 61 9.18 42.90 43.28
N GLY A 62 10.36 43.45 43.54
CA GLY A 62 11.04 43.33 44.84
C GLY A 62 10.34 44.09 45.99
N ILE A 63 9.73 45.24 45.71
CA ILE A 63 8.96 46.03 46.67
C ILE A 63 7.63 45.34 46.97
N GLU A 64 6.89 44.95 45.93
CA GLU A 64 5.63 44.22 46.02
C GLU A 64 5.81 42.93 46.82
N LEU A 65 6.90 42.20 46.60
CA LEU A 65 7.17 40.98 47.35
C LEU A 65 7.38 41.21 48.86
N ARG A 66 7.98 42.35 49.25
CA ARG A 66 8.09 42.74 50.67
C ARG A 66 6.73 43.13 51.25
N GLU A 67 5.92 43.87 50.49
CA GLU A 67 4.58 44.29 50.93
C GLU A 67 3.67 43.07 51.11
N MET A 68 3.61 42.20 50.10
CA MET A 68 2.92 40.90 50.16
C MET A 68 3.37 40.09 51.37
N PHE A 69 4.68 39.99 51.64
CA PHE A 69 5.16 39.29 52.83
C PHE A 69 4.62 39.87 54.15
N LEU A 70 4.55 41.20 54.26
CA LEU A 70 4.06 41.86 55.48
C LEU A 70 2.57 41.63 55.67
N GLU A 71 1.79 41.74 54.59
CA GLU A 71 0.35 41.50 54.58
C GLU A 71 0.01 40.05 54.92
N GLU A 72 0.60 39.10 54.19
CA GLU A 72 0.39 37.66 54.39
C GLU A 72 0.88 37.18 55.76
N LYS A 73 1.95 37.79 56.28
CA LYS A 73 2.44 37.50 57.64
C LYS A 73 1.45 37.95 58.70
N GLU A 74 0.78 39.08 58.50
CA GLU A 74 -0.24 39.59 59.41
C GLU A 74 -1.52 38.76 59.34
N GLU A 75 -1.95 38.36 58.14
CA GLU A 75 -3.21 37.65 57.92
C GLU A 75 -3.13 36.15 58.21
N HIS A 76 -2.08 35.49 57.72
CA HIS A 76 -1.97 34.03 57.69
C HIS A 76 -0.73 33.47 58.42
N GLY A 77 0.14 34.35 58.89
CA GLY A 77 1.29 34.01 59.73
C GLY A 77 2.60 33.85 58.97
N GLU A 78 3.71 33.95 59.71
CA GLU A 78 5.06 34.04 59.12
C GLU A 78 5.46 32.80 58.31
N GLU A 79 5.00 31.61 58.67
CA GLU A 79 5.36 30.38 57.95
C GLU A 79 4.74 30.32 56.54
N TRP A 80 3.50 30.81 56.38
CA TRP A 80 2.84 30.90 55.08
C TRP A 80 3.49 31.96 54.20
N ALA A 81 3.71 33.16 54.76
CA ALA A 81 4.39 34.24 54.05
C ALA A 81 5.81 33.85 53.60
N GLU A 82 6.52 33.00 54.37
CA GLU A 82 7.82 32.45 53.98
C GLU A 82 7.75 31.46 52.80
N VAL A 83 6.65 30.71 52.64
CA VAL A 83 6.46 29.80 51.50
C VAL A 83 6.25 30.59 50.21
N LEU A 84 5.39 31.62 50.24
CA LEU A 84 5.12 32.47 49.08
C LEU A 84 6.38 33.20 48.61
N VAL A 85 7.10 33.85 49.52
CA VAL A 85 8.38 34.50 49.21
C VAL A 85 9.42 33.49 48.72
N GLY A 86 9.39 32.28 49.26
CA GLY A 86 10.27 31.19 48.84
C GLY A 86 10.05 30.77 47.39
N LEU A 87 8.79 30.68 46.94
CA LEU A 87 8.44 30.30 45.56
C LEU A 87 8.92 31.37 44.58
N GLU A 88 8.59 32.64 44.85
CA GLU A 88 9.02 33.76 44.02
C GLU A 88 10.54 33.83 43.91
N ASN A 89 11.23 33.59 45.03
CA ASN A 89 12.68 33.55 45.04
C ASN A 89 13.26 32.43 44.16
N VAL A 90 12.64 31.25 44.14
CA VAL A 90 13.13 30.14 43.30
C VAL A 90 12.90 30.43 41.82
N GLU A 91 11.78 31.05 41.48
CA GLU A 91 11.49 31.47 40.10
C GLU A 91 12.52 32.49 39.60
N ALA A 92 12.81 33.51 40.40
CA ALA A 92 13.89 34.46 40.10
C ALA A 92 15.29 33.78 40.05
N GLU A 93 15.55 32.76 40.87
CA GLU A 93 16.80 31.96 40.77
C GLU A 93 16.89 31.20 39.43
N ILE A 94 15.76 30.72 38.89
CA ILE A 94 15.69 30.03 37.59
C ILE A 94 15.90 31.03 36.45
N GLU A 95 15.28 32.21 36.50
CA GLU A 95 15.48 33.29 35.53
C GLU A 95 16.96 33.71 35.44
N VAL A 96 17.60 33.93 36.59
CA VAL A 96 19.03 34.28 36.66
C VAL A 96 19.91 33.15 36.12
N LEU A 97 19.56 31.88 36.38
CA LEU A 97 20.28 30.73 35.84
C LEU A 97 20.15 30.67 34.30
N ALA A 98 18.96 30.85 33.76
CA ALA A 98 18.69 30.86 32.32
C ALA A 98 19.41 32.01 31.61
N TRP A 99 19.44 33.21 32.21
CA TRP A 99 20.24 34.32 31.70
C TRP A 99 21.75 34.01 31.71
N ARG A 100 22.28 33.46 32.82
CA ARG A 100 23.71 33.08 32.88
C ARG A 100 24.07 32.04 31.82
N PHE A 101 23.15 31.14 31.51
CA PHE A 101 23.34 30.16 30.44
C PHE A 101 23.32 30.82 29.05
N ARG A 102 22.33 31.67 28.75
CA ARG A 102 22.25 32.42 27.47
C ARG A 102 23.45 33.35 27.22
N GLU A 103 24.02 33.91 28.27
CA GLU A 103 25.21 34.77 28.20
C GLU A 103 26.54 33.99 28.24
N ASP A 104 26.50 32.66 28.05
CA ASP A 104 27.66 31.75 28.09
C ASP A 104 28.51 31.84 29.38
N LYS A 105 27.90 32.26 30.51
CA LYS A 105 28.59 32.40 31.82
C LYS A 105 28.66 31.10 32.61
N ILE A 106 27.90 30.09 32.20
CA ILE A 106 27.90 28.72 32.74
C ILE A 106 27.76 27.73 31.57
N GLY A 107 28.34 26.55 31.68
CA GLY A 107 28.19 25.49 30.68
C GLY A 107 26.91 24.65 30.86
N GLU A 108 26.62 23.80 29.87
CA GLU A 108 25.44 22.92 29.83
C GLU A 108 25.30 22.05 31.09
N ASP A 109 26.38 21.37 31.51
CA ASP A 109 26.39 20.54 32.72
C ASP A 109 26.08 21.33 34.01
N GLU A 110 26.58 22.58 34.11
CA GLU A 110 26.32 23.45 35.27
C GLU A 110 24.90 24.00 35.25
N GLY A 111 24.37 24.30 34.05
CA GLY A 111 22.99 24.71 33.82
C GLY A 111 21.99 23.61 34.19
N GLU A 112 22.18 22.38 33.69
CA GLU A 112 21.30 21.25 33.95
C GLU A 112 21.25 20.90 35.45
N VAL A 113 22.41 20.75 36.08
CA VAL A 113 22.50 20.44 37.53
C VAL A 113 21.91 21.59 38.37
N GLY A 114 22.13 22.83 37.95
CA GLY A 114 21.55 24.02 38.58
C GLY A 114 20.03 24.03 38.52
N LEU A 115 19.46 23.76 37.34
CA LEU A 115 18.03 23.77 37.07
C LEU A 115 17.32 22.66 37.84
N LEU A 116 17.81 21.42 37.76
CA LEU A 116 17.25 20.29 38.49
C LEU A 116 17.22 20.52 40.01
N ARG A 117 18.23 21.18 40.56
CA ARG A 117 18.27 21.55 41.98
C ARG A 117 17.19 22.58 42.33
N LEU A 118 16.97 23.58 41.49
CA LEU A 118 15.95 24.62 41.70
C LEU A 118 14.53 24.07 41.55
N LEU A 119 14.27 23.23 40.54
CA LEU A 119 12.96 22.58 40.37
C LEU A 119 12.60 21.67 41.56
N LYS A 120 13.56 20.93 42.10
CA LYS A 120 13.36 20.16 43.35
C LYS A 120 12.97 21.06 44.53
N LYS A 121 13.57 22.26 44.62
CA LYS A 121 13.25 23.26 45.65
C LYS A 121 11.87 23.88 45.42
N GLN A 122 11.49 24.16 44.17
CA GLN A 122 10.18 24.67 43.78
C GLN A 122 9.07 23.67 44.14
N ILE A 123 9.21 22.40 43.74
CA ILE A 123 8.24 21.33 44.07
C ILE A 123 8.10 21.16 45.59
N ALA A 124 9.21 21.23 46.34
CA ALA A 124 9.15 21.12 47.79
C ALA A 124 8.41 22.29 48.47
N LEU A 125 8.50 23.50 47.90
CA LEU A 125 7.76 24.67 48.37
C LEU A 125 6.30 24.62 47.93
N GLN A 126 6.01 24.21 46.69
CA GLN A 126 4.65 23.99 46.20
C GLN A 126 3.90 22.99 47.09
N ASN A 127 4.51 21.83 47.39
CA ASN A 127 3.93 20.84 48.30
C ASN A 127 3.66 21.39 49.72
N LYS A 128 4.40 22.41 50.17
CA LYS A 128 4.11 23.09 51.45
C LYS A 128 2.96 24.08 51.28
N MET A 129 2.93 24.81 50.17
CA MET A 129 1.87 25.75 49.83
C MET A 129 0.52 25.03 49.76
N ASP A 130 0.46 23.92 49.03
CA ASP A 130 -0.76 23.11 48.88
C ASP A 130 -1.29 22.60 50.24
N ARG A 131 -0.40 22.20 51.15
CA ARG A 131 -0.78 21.80 52.53
C ARG A 131 -1.34 22.97 53.35
N TRP A 132 -0.94 24.20 53.06
CA TRP A 132 -1.47 25.40 53.68
C TRP A 132 -2.78 25.83 53.02
N GLU A 133 -2.87 25.80 51.70
CA GLU A 133 -4.09 26.10 50.94
C GLU A 133 -5.23 25.15 51.30
N MET A 134 -4.96 23.86 51.47
CA MET A 134 -5.96 22.90 51.97
C MET A 134 -6.49 23.26 53.38
N LYS A 135 -5.68 23.92 54.22
CA LYS A 135 -6.12 24.38 55.56
C LYS A 135 -6.89 25.70 55.50
N LEU A 136 -6.50 26.61 54.61
CA LEU A 136 -7.09 27.94 54.47
C LEU A 136 -8.37 27.92 53.63
N PHE A 137 -8.45 27.00 52.65
CA PHE A 137 -9.53 26.89 51.67
C PHE A 137 -10.06 25.44 51.58
N PRO A 138 -10.88 24.99 52.56
CA PRO A 138 -11.38 23.61 52.61
C PRO A 138 -12.22 23.20 51.40
N GLU A 139 -12.77 24.17 50.65
CA GLU A 139 -13.62 23.92 49.48
C GLU A 139 -12.83 23.44 48.25
N ALA A 140 -11.52 23.70 48.20
CA ALA A 140 -10.61 23.25 47.14
C ALA A 140 -9.74 22.05 47.58
N ALA A 141 -9.92 21.58 48.83
CA ALA A 141 -9.01 20.60 49.43
C ALA A 141 -9.01 19.25 48.70
N ASP A 142 -10.15 18.80 48.17
CA ASP A 142 -10.26 17.50 47.49
C ASP A 142 -9.44 17.47 46.18
N GLU A 143 -9.46 18.55 45.38
CA GLU A 143 -8.67 18.66 44.14
C GLU A 143 -7.17 18.79 44.43
N ILE A 144 -6.81 19.61 45.44
CA ILE A 144 -5.41 19.81 45.85
C ILE A 144 -4.82 18.53 46.48
N GLU A 145 -5.61 17.76 47.24
CA GLU A 145 -5.16 16.52 47.89
C GLU A 145 -4.78 15.45 46.86
N GLU A 146 -5.56 15.30 45.79
CA GLU A 146 -5.29 14.32 44.73
C GLU A 146 -3.96 14.62 44.02
N GLU A 147 -3.74 15.89 43.64
CA GLU A 147 -2.51 16.31 42.96
C GLU A 147 -1.28 16.25 43.88
N LEU A 148 -1.44 16.62 45.16
CA LEU A 148 -0.39 16.53 46.17
C LEU A 148 -0.01 15.07 46.45
N ASP A 149 -0.99 14.17 46.61
CA ASP A 149 -0.73 12.74 46.83
C ASP A 149 -0.06 12.09 45.61
N TRP A 150 -0.45 12.49 44.40
CA TRP A 150 0.21 12.04 43.16
C TRP A 150 1.68 12.47 43.10
N ARG A 151 1.99 13.76 43.36
CA ARG A 151 3.38 14.27 43.37
C ARG A 151 4.24 13.60 44.44
N LEU A 152 3.67 13.32 45.61
CA LEU A 152 4.38 12.62 46.69
C LEU A 152 4.67 11.14 46.36
N LYS A 153 3.79 10.48 45.59
CA LYS A 153 3.99 9.09 45.13
C LYS A 153 4.91 9.00 43.91
N ASN A 154 4.99 10.05 43.08
CA ASN A 154 5.73 10.06 41.81
C ASN A 154 6.75 11.22 41.69
N PRO A 155 7.70 11.37 42.64
CA PRO A 155 8.55 12.56 42.72
C PRO A 155 9.48 12.73 41.50
N GLU A 156 9.94 11.62 40.88
CA GLU A 156 10.79 11.67 39.68
C GLU A 156 9.99 12.03 38.42
N VAL A 157 8.71 11.67 38.36
CA VAL A 157 7.82 11.99 37.22
C VAL A 157 7.43 13.46 37.28
N ALA A 158 7.01 13.94 38.45
CA ALA A 158 6.70 15.36 38.68
C ALA A 158 7.91 16.27 38.39
N LEU A 159 9.12 15.83 38.76
CA LEU A 159 10.34 16.56 38.41
C LEU A 159 10.61 16.59 36.91
N ARG A 160 10.37 15.49 36.20
CA ARG A 160 10.56 15.42 34.74
C ARG A 160 9.54 16.26 33.98
N GLU A 161 8.28 16.25 34.39
CA GLU A 161 7.23 17.08 33.80
C GLU A 161 7.54 18.56 34.01
N ARG A 162 7.88 18.95 35.25
CA ARG A 162 8.26 20.33 35.53
C ARG A 162 9.51 20.77 34.77
N PHE A 163 10.48 19.87 34.60
CA PHE A 163 11.68 20.14 33.80
C PHE A 163 11.34 20.35 32.33
N ARG A 164 10.39 19.59 31.77
CA ARG A 164 9.90 19.77 30.41
C ARG A 164 9.16 21.10 30.24
N GLU A 165 8.19 21.38 31.11
CA GLU A 165 7.46 22.66 31.13
C GLU A 165 8.42 23.85 31.19
N THR A 166 9.44 23.78 32.05
CA THR A 166 10.41 24.88 32.18
C THR A 166 11.23 25.05 30.90
N LEU A 167 11.57 23.97 30.18
CA LEU A 167 12.25 24.07 28.90
C LEU A 167 11.34 24.60 27.79
N GLU A 168 10.04 24.32 27.84
CA GLU A 168 9.01 24.90 26.97
C GLU A 168 8.87 26.41 27.23
N ASP A 169 8.73 26.83 28.50
CA ASP A 169 8.65 28.24 28.91
C ASP A 169 9.86 29.07 28.44
N PHE A 170 11.04 28.45 28.39
CA PHE A 170 12.27 29.09 27.91
C PHE A 170 12.54 28.92 26.40
N GLY A 171 11.65 28.24 25.66
CA GLY A 171 11.76 28.04 24.22
C GLY A 171 12.89 27.10 23.78
N PHE A 172 13.34 26.19 24.67
CA PHE A 172 14.31 25.14 24.35
C PHE A 172 13.66 23.88 23.77
N VAL A 173 12.33 23.77 23.89
CA VAL A 173 11.49 22.78 23.21
C VAL A 173 10.52 23.58 22.34
N GLU A 174 10.45 23.30 21.04
CA GLU A 174 9.42 23.91 20.18
C GLU A 174 8.04 23.46 20.66
N GLU A 175 7.12 24.40 20.87
CA GLU A 175 5.72 24.10 21.21
C GLU A 175 5.11 23.19 20.12
N GLU A 176 4.77 21.96 20.47
CA GLU A 176 3.81 21.15 19.72
C GLU A 176 2.39 21.50 20.22
N ASP A 177 1.76 22.45 19.51
CA ASP A 177 0.32 22.63 19.28
C ASP A 177 -0.69 22.00 20.29
N GLU A 178 -1.34 22.83 21.12
CA GLU A 178 -2.71 22.53 21.61
C GLU A 178 -3.71 23.65 21.28
N GLU A 179 -4.69 23.26 20.45
CA GLU A 179 -5.99 23.90 20.24
C GLU A 179 -6.05 25.30 19.61
N GLU A 180 -5.70 25.40 18.31
CA GLU A 180 -6.38 26.35 17.43
C GLU A 180 -7.29 25.64 16.41
N GLU A 181 -8.53 26.10 16.36
CA GLU A 181 -9.48 25.78 15.31
C GLU A 181 -8.82 26.03 13.95
N MET A 182 -8.71 24.97 13.14
CA MET A 182 -8.22 25.02 11.76
C MET A 182 -9.00 26.02 10.89
N GLU A 183 -8.68 27.30 10.98
CA GLU A 183 -8.67 28.18 9.82
C GLU A 183 -7.40 27.89 9.04
N ALA A 184 -7.57 27.71 7.73
CA ALA A 184 -6.51 27.31 6.84
C ALA A 184 -5.42 28.39 6.80
N GLU A 185 -4.33 28.21 7.56
CA GLU A 185 -3.06 28.79 7.15
C GLU A 185 -2.79 28.32 5.72
N GLU A 186 -2.64 29.27 4.82
CA GLU A 186 -2.22 29.01 3.45
C GLU A 186 -0.95 28.17 3.50
N VAL A 187 -1.09 26.92 3.10
CA VAL A 187 -0.06 25.87 3.02
C VAL A 187 1.02 26.30 2.00
N SER A 188 1.79 27.32 2.33
CA SER A 188 2.83 27.88 1.49
C SER A 188 4.06 26.98 1.54
N GLY A 189 4.54 26.57 0.37
CA GLY A 189 5.62 25.58 0.21
C GLY A 189 5.37 24.66 -0.99
N PRO A 190 6.37 23.89 -1.44
CA PRO A 190 6.21 22.97 -2.57
C PRO A 190 5.37 21.74 -2.18
N VAL A 191 4.60 21.21 -3.14
CA VAL A 191 3.75 20.01 -2.97
C VAL A 191 4.60 18.74 -2.78
N TYR A 192 5.84 18.77 -3.25
CA TYR A 192 6.85 17.73 -3.07
C TYR A 192 8.21 18.40 -2.84
N THR A 193 8.94 17.91 -1.85
CA THR A 193 10.33 18.27 -1.56
C THR A 193 11.15 16.98 -1.62
N PRO A 194 12.09 16.86 -2.57
CA PRO A 194 12.99 15.71 -2.62
C PRO A 194 13.76 15.53 -1.32
N ALA A 195 14.27 14.31 -1.10
CA ALA A 195 15.17 14.03 0.00
C ALA A 195 16.37 15.00 0.00
N PRO A 196 16.90 15.40 1.17
CA PRO A 196 18.17 16.12 1.24
C PRO A 196 19.25 15.36 0.47
N LYS A 197 20.01 16.07 -0.36
CA LYS A 197 21.18 15.49 -1.02
C LYS A 197 22.31 15.37 0.00
N ASP A 198 22.28 14.35 0.85
CA ASP A 198 23.48 13.97 1.56
C ASP A 198 24.43 13.22 0.61
N GLU A 199 25.71 13.61 0.63
CA GLU A 199 26.81 13.08 -0.18
C GLU A 199 27.24 11.65 0.21
N GLY A 200 26.30 10.86 0.71
CA GLY A 200 26.40 9.43 0.84
C GLY A 200 25.01 8.89 0.66
N GLU A 201 24.75 8.21 -0.47
CA GLU A 201 23.96 7.00 -0.36
C GLU A 201 24.55 6.27 0.85
N GLU A 202 23.76 6.01 1.90
CA GLU A 202 24.08 4.88 2.78
C GLU A 202 24.10 3.66 1.85
N ASN A 203 25.23 3.47 1.17
CA ASN A 203 25.60 2.23 0.53
C ASN A 203 25.40 1.23 1.65
N ASP A 204 24.42 0.34 1.50
CA ASP A 204 24.22 -0.76 2.42
C ASP A 204 25.60 -1.40 2.60
N GLU A 205 26.21 -1.22 3.77
CA GLU A 205 27.60 -1.63 4.07
C GLU A 205 27.79 -3.16 3.96
N LEU A 206 26.71 -3.86 3.60
CA LEU A 206 26.53 -5.29 3.48
C LEU A 206 26.89 -5.85 2.10
N HIS A 207 27.09 -5.01 1.07
CA HIS A 207 27.42 -5.49 -0.27
C HIS A 207 28.90 -5.87 -0.46
N GLY A 208 29.15 -6.98 -1.15
CA GLY A 208 30.49 -7.41 -1.56
C GLY A 208 31.28 -8.23 -0.53
N ILE A 209 30.67 -8.56 0.61
CA ILE A 209 31.28 -9.41 1.65
C ILE A 209 30.83 -10.87 1.43
N THR A 210 31.80 -11.77 1.25
CA THR A 210 31.53 -13.22 1.13
C THR A 210 31.79 -13.92 2.45
N PHE A 211 30.79 -14.67 2.94
CA PHE A 211 30.90 -15.43 4.19
C PHE A 211 31.08 -16.93 3.92
N ASN A 212 31.85 -17.62 4.76
CA ASN A 212 31.88 -19.07 4.76
C ASN A 212 30.66 -19.60 5.52
N TYR A 213 29.70 -20.17 4.79
CA TYR A 213 28.45 -20.66 5.38
C TYR A 213 28.67 -21.59 6.59
N GLU A 214 29.50 -22.62 6.46
CA GLU A 214 29.72 -23.62 7.52
C GLU A 214 30.38 -23.04 8.78
N LYS A 215 31.26 -22.04 8.63
CA LYS A 215 32.03 -21.50 9.76
C LYS A 215 31.41 -20.27 10.40
N GLU A 216 30.72 -19.45 9.61
CA GLU A 216 30.33 -18.10 10.03
C GLU A 216 28.81 -17.93 10.13
N ILE A 217 28.02 -18.68 9.36
CA ILE A 217 26.56 -18.50 9.28
C ILE A 217 25.83 -19.64 9.98
N ARG A 218 26.19 -20.88 9.67
CA ARG A 218 25.53 -22.07 10.20
C ARG A 218 25.53 -22.13 11.74
N PRO A 219 26.60 -21.79 12.47
CA PRO A 219 26.55 -21.78 13.94
C PRO A 219 25.52 -20.79 14.50
N ILE A 220 25.35 -19.64 13.85
CA ILE A 220 24.37 -18.62 14.25
C ILE A 220 22.94 -19.16 14.04
N LEU A 221 22.68 -19.82 12.91
CA LEU A 221 21.37 -20.43 12.62
C LEU A 221 21.05 -21.59 13.57
N GLU A 222 22.04 -22.42 13.89
CA GLU A 222 21.89 -23.52 14.86
C GLU A 222 21.57 -23.01 16.26
N GLU A 223 22.25 -21.95 16.72
CA GLU A 223 22.06 -21.39 18.06
C GLU A 223 20.74 -20.63 18.21
N HIS A 224 20.34 -19.86 17.18
CA HIS A 224 19.24 -18.90 17.31
C HIS A 224 17.98 -19.29 16.54
N CYS A 225 18.05 -20.13 15.50
CA CYS A 225 16.92 -20.35 14.58
C CYS A 225 16.34 -21.77 14.61
N PHE A 226 17.19 -22.80 14.52
CA PHE A 226 16.74 -24.19 14.29
C PHE A 226 15.98 -24.81 15.48
N ASP A 227 16.16 -24.29 16.69
CA ASP A 227 15.35 -24.62 17.86
C ASP A 227 13.82 -24.49 17.65
N CYS A 228 13.39 -23.68 16.68
CA CYS A 228 11.99 -23.40 16.38
C CYS A 228 11.63 -23.53 14.90
N HIS A 229 12.59 -23.36 13.99
CA HIS A 229 12.38 -23.33 12.55
C HIS A 229 13.12 -24.46 11.81
N ASP A 230 13.29 -25.61 12.48
CA ASP A 230 13.75 -26.86 11.86
C ASP A 230 12.61 -27.59 11.15
N ASN A 231 12.95 -28.69 10.47
CA ASN A 231 11.98 -29.54 9.76
C ASN A 231 10.94 -30.21 10.68
N ALA A 232 11.25 -30.36 11.98
CA ALA A 232 10.39 -31.05 12.94
C ALA A 232 9.39 -30.10 13.61
N SER A 233 9.82 -28.89 13.98
CA SER A 233 9.01 -27.92 14.70
C SER A 233 8.27 -26.98 13.77
N ALA A 234 8.93 -26.52 12.69
CA ALA A 234 8.40 -25.62 11.67
C ALA A 234 7.47 -24.50 12.22
N LYS A 235 7.87 -23.83 13.31
CA LYS A 235 6.98 -22.85 13.96
C LYS A 235 6.65 -21.71 13.01
N GLY A 236 5.37 -21.36 12.95
CA GLY A 236 4.86 -20.34 12.02
C GLY A 236 4.92 -20.79 10.56
N ASP A 237 4.89 -22.10 10.30
CA ASP A 237 4.99 -22.73 8.97
C ASP A 237 6.29 -22.39 8.23
N ILE A 238 7.36 -22.13 8.99
CA ILE A 238 8.69 -21.81 8.47
C ILE A 238 9.67 -22.93 8.83
N ASP A 239 10.18 -23.61 7.80
CA ASP A 239 11.25 -24.60 7.85
C ASP A 239 12.50 -24.06 7.12
N LEU A 240 13.45 -23.55 7.89
CA LEU A 240 14.68 -22.96 7.35
C LEU A 240 15.66 -24.04 6.88
N GLU A 241 15.65 -25.23 7.48
CA GLU A 241 16.52 -26.33 7.05
C GLU A 241 16.14 -26.78 5.63
N SER A 242 14.85 -27.00 5.36
CA SER A 242 14.36 -27.28 4.01
C SER A 242 14.66 -26.13 3.05
N ALA A 243 14.43 -24.88 3.45
CA ALA A 243 14.70 -23.71 2.61
C ALA A 243 16.18 -23.59 2.20
N LEU A 244 17.12 -23.94 3.09
CA LEU A 244 18.57 -23.93 2.83
C LEU A 244 18.99 -25.00 1.81
N THR A 245 18.29 -26.14 1.75
CA THR A 245 18.57 -27.18 0.74
C THR A 245 18.15 -26.76 -0.67
N GLN A 246 17.23 -25.80 -0.78
CA GLN A 246 16.66 -25.35 -2.05
C GLN A 246 17.55 -24.28 -2.71
N THR A 247 18.71 -24.69 -3.20
CA THR A 247 19.65 -23.79 -3.89
C THR A 247 19.25 -23.51 -5.34
N PRO A 248 19.43 -22.28 -5.86
CA PRO A 248 19.93 -21.09 -5.15
C PRO A 248 18.89 -20.50 -4.20
N LEU A 249 19.32 -19.80 -3.14
CA LEU A 249 18.42 -19.30 -2.07
C LEU A 249 17.32 -18.36 -2.59
N VAL A 250 17.54 -17.69 -3.72
CA VAL A 250 16.52 -16.88 -4.41
C VAL A 250 15.23 -17.65 -4.76
N ARG A 251 15.24 -19.00 -4.73
CA ARG A 251 14.02 -19.83 -4.79
C ARG A 251 13.01 -19.48 -3.70
N ASN A 252 13.50 -19.15 -2.51
CA ASN A 252 12.70 -18.77 -1.35
C ASN A 252 12.97 -17.30 -0.99
N ARG A 253 13.15 -16.43 -2.00
CA ARG A 253 13.53 -15.02 -1.82
C ARG A 253 12.69 -14.28 -0.77
N LEU A 254 11.36 -14.33 -0.88
CA LEU A 254 10.45 -13.64 0.06
C LEU A 254 10.59 -14.14 1.50
N LEU A 255 10.80 -15.45 1.67
CA LEU A 255 11.06 -16.03 2.99
C LEU A 255 12.34 -15.44 3.58
N TRP A 256 13.42 -15.43 2.80
CA TRP A 256 14.71 -14.94 3.27
C TRP A 256 14.76 -13.43 3.49
N GLU A 257 14.08 -12.64 2.64
CA GLU A 257 13.91 -11.19 2.87
C GLU A 257 13.15 -10.92 4.18
N ASN A 258 12.07 -11.69 4.44
CA ASN A 258 11.37 -11.60 5.72
C ASN A 258 12.25 -12.02 6.90
N VAL A 259 13.05 -13.09 6.76
CA VAL A 259 14.02 -13.48 7.81
C VAL A 259 15.03 -12.36 8.08
N ALA A 260 15.60 -11.76 7.03
CA ALA A 260 16.55 -10.65 7.16
C ALA A 260 15.93 -9.45 7.90
N GLU A 261 14.69 -9.10 7.57
CA GLU A 261 13.98 -7.98 8.20
C GLU A 261 13.60 -8.28 9.66
N ARG A 262 13.15 -9.49 9.98
CA ARG A 262 12.86 -9.89 11.38
C ARG A 262 14.09 -9.90 12.27
N VAL A 263 15.23 -10.31 11.73
CA VAL A 263 16.53 -10.26 12.43
C VAL A 263 16.96 -8.81 12.62
N LYS A 264 16.82 -7.96 11.59
CA LYS A 264 17.10 -6.52 11.67
C LYS A 264 16.28 -5.84 12.77
N MET A 265 14.98 -6.14 12.85
CA MET A 265 14.07 -5.57 13.85
C MET A 265 14.25 -6.15 15.27
N GLY A 266 15.03 -7.24 15.43
CA GLY A 266 15.14 -7.94 16.72
C GLY A 266 13.84 -8.62 17.15
N ASP A 267 12.97 -8.94 16.19
CA ASP A 267 11.73 -9.69 16.45
C ASP A 267 11.98 -11.18 16.62
N MET A 268 12.97 -11.69 15.88
CA MET A 268 13.39 -13.08 15.90
C MET A 268 14.87 -13.18 16.30
N PRO A 269 15.21 -14.07 17.27
CA PRO A 269 14.30 -14.96 18.03
C PRO A 269 13.33 -14.20 18.96
N PRO A 270 12.25 -14.81 19.48
CA PRO A 270 11.34 -14.13 20.40
C PRO A 270 12.05 -13.62 21.67
N LYS A 271 11.57 -12.54 22.31
CA LYS A 271 12.21 -11.91 23.50
C LYS A 271 12.59 -12.87 24.64
N LYS A 272 11.88 -14.00 24.77
CA LYS A 272 12.13 -15.02 25.80
C LYS A 272 13.27 -16.00 25.45
N LYS A 273 13.86 -15.87 24.26
CA LYS A 273 14.96 -16.69 23.74
C LYS A 273 16.23 -15.85 23.59
N PRO A 274 17.43 -16.47 23.65
CA PRO A 274 18.70 -15.78 23.43
C PRO A 274 18.72 -15.04 22.09
N GLN A 275 19.06 -13.75 22.13
CA GLN A 275 19.19 -12.91 20.95
C GLN A 275 20.60 -12.99 20.36
N PRO A 276 20.76 -12.97 19.03
CA PRO A 276 22.07 -12.83 18.40
C PRO A 276 22.71 -11.48 18.77
N ALA A 277 24.04 -11.46 18.87
CA ALA A 277 24.79 -10.22 18.98
C ALA A 277 24.63 -9.35 17.72
N ASP A 278 24.82 -8.04 17.81
CA ASP A 278 24.70 -7.11 16.68
C ASP A 278 25.60 -7.49 15.50
N SER A 279 26.81 -7.97 15.80
CA SER A 279 27.74 -8.49 14.80
C SER A 279 27.18 -9.70 14.04
N ASP A 280 26.45 -10.58 14.72
CA ASP A 280 25.88 -11.79 14.11
C ASP A 280 24.61 -11.47 13.33
N ARG A 281 23.80 -10.52 13.81
CA ARG A 281 22.69 -9.94 13.03
C ARG A 281 23.19 -9.33 11.74
N LEU A 282 24.30 -8.58 11.79
CA LEU A 282 24.91 -7.96 10.62
C LEU A 282 25.44 -9.01 9.63
N LYS A 283 26.15 -10.04 10.11
CA LYS A 283 26.64 -11.14 9.27
C LYS A 283 25.51 -11.88 8.56
N LEU A 284 24.43 -12.21 9.26
CA LEU A 284 23.27 -12.89 8.66
C LEU A 284 22.66 -12.04 7.55
N ARG A 285 22.45 -10.75 7.81
CA ARG A 285 21.89 -9.83 6.82
C ARG A 285 22.81 -9.67 5.61
N ALA A 286 24.11 -9.49 5.82
CA ALA A 286 25.08 -9.36 4.73
C ALA A 286 25.19 -10.65 3.89
N TRP A 287 25.15 -11.82 4.52
CA TRP A 287 25.12 -13.09 3.81
C TRP A 287 23.86 -13.25 2.95
N LEU A 288 22.67 -12.96 3.52
CA LEU A 288 21.41 -13.02 2.76
C LEU A 288 21.40 -12.01 1.61
N ALA A 289 21.87 -10.78 1.83
CA ALA A 289 22.01 -9.78 0.77
C ALA A 289 22.93 -10.30 -0.36
N ALA A 290 24.08 -10.89 -0.02
CA ALA A 290 24.99 -11.47 -1.01
C ALA A 290 24.38 -12.64 -1.81
N GLU A 291 23.64 -13.53 -1.16
CA GLU A 291 23.02 -14.70 -1.81
C GLU A 291 21.77 -14.36 -2.62
N ILE A 292 21.01 -13.32 -2.23
CA ILE A 292 19.74 -12.94 -2.85
C ILE A 292 19.96 -11.84 -3.89
N GLU A 293 20.52 -10.72 -3.47
CA GLU A 293 20.70 -9.55 -4.33
C GLU A 293 21.90 -9.72 -5.26
N GLY A 294 22.96 -10.37 -4.77
CA GLY A 294 24.14 -10.73 -5.54
C GLY A 294 23.94 -11.88 -6.53
N PHE A 295 22.76 -12.51 -6.56
CA PHE A 295 22.48 -13.62 -7.47
C PHE A 295 22.48 -13.17 -8.95
N ASP A 296 23.33 -13.81 -9.74
CA ASP A 296 23.53 -13.49 -11.17
C ASP A 296 22.43 -14.12 -12.05
N TYR A 297 21.33 -13.39 -12.20
CA TYR A 297 20.22 -13.76 -13.07
C TYR A 297 20.58 -13.84 -14.55
N SER A 298 21.70 -13.25 -15.01
CA SER A 298 22.09 -13.29 -16.43
C SER A 298 22.41 -14.71 -16.93
N LYS A 299 22.72 -15.61 -16.01
CA LYS A 299 23.00 -17.02 -16.27
C LYS A 299 21.75 -17.90 -16.24
N VAL A 300 20.61 -17.37 -15.78
CA VAL A 300 19.37 -18.15 -15.67
C VAL A 300 18.61 -18.08 -16.98
N ARG A 301 18.45 -19.24 -17.61
CA ARG A 301 17.66 -19.40 -18.84
C ARG A 301 16.71 -20.57 -18.68
N ASN A 302 15.45 -20.27 -18.35
CA ASN A 302 14.41 -21.27 -18.10
C ASN A 302 13.06 -20.69 -18.52
N PRO A 303 12.29 -21.36 -19.41
CA PRO A 303 10.98 -20.86 -19.81
C PRO A 303 9.88 -21.16 -18.77
N GLY A 304 10.21 -21.98 -17.77
CA GLY A 304 9.25 -22.56 -16.84
C GLY A 304 8.42 -23.67 -17.48
N TYR A 305 7.67 -24.35 -16.63
CA TYR A 305 6.73 -25.38 -17.10
C TYR A 305 5.47 -24.73 -17.65
N VAL A 306 4.92 -25.33 -18.71
CA VAL A 306 3.62 -24.96 -19.27
C VAL A 306 2.56 -25.95 -18.77
N PRO A 307 1.83 -25.62 -17.70
CA PRO A 307 0.74 -26.46 -17.21
C PRO A 307 -0.48 -26.41 -18.15
N VAL A 308 -1.22 -27.51 -18.19
CA VAL A 308 -2.56 -27.55 -18.80
C VAL A 308 -3.52 -26.75 -17.93
N ARG A 309 -4.39 -25.95 -18.56
CA ARG A 309 -5.47 -25.25 -17.85
C ARG A 309 -6.74 -25.19 -18.67
N ARG A 310 -7.90 -25.19 -18.01
CA ARG A 310 -9.16 -24.84 -18.67
C ARG A 310 -9.24 -23.34 -18.95
N LEU A 311 -10.19 -22.95 -19.80
CA LEU A 311 -10.59 -21.54 -19.93
C LEU A 311 -11.19 -21.04 -18.60
N THR A 312 -10.89 -19.78 -18.24
CA THR A 312 -11.67 -19.07 -17.21
C THR A 312 -13.10 -18.83 -17.69
N ARG A 313 -14.00 -18.46 -16.79
CA ARG A 313 -15.39 -18.07 -17.13
C ARG A 313 -15.43 -16.95 -18.15
N GLU A 314 -14.62 -15.92 -17.95
CA GLU A 314 -14.52 -14.79 -18.87
C GLU A 314 -13.88 -15.19 -20.20
N GLU A 315 -12.81 -16.00 -20.17
CA GLU A 315 -12.18 -16.54 -21.39
C GLU A 315 -13.18 -17.40 -22.18
N TYR A 316 -14.01 -18.21 -21.51
CA TYR A 316 -15.05 -19.03 -22.13
C TYR A 316 -16.13 -18.17 -22.78
N ASN A 317 -16.73 -17.23 -22.04
CA ASN A 317 -17.77 -16.32 -22.53
C ASN A 317 -17.28 -15.53 -23.77
N ARG A 318 -16.08 -14.96 -23.71
CA ARG A 318 -15.49 -14.20 -24.83
C ARG A 318 -15.16 -15.11 -26.02
N THR A 319 -14.67 -16.31 -25.76
CA THR A 319 -14.41 -17.30 -26.81
C THR A 319 -15.71 -17.69 -27.51
N ILE A 320 -16.78 -17.99 -26.77
CA ILE A 320 -18.10 -18.29 -27.33
C ILE A 320 -18.60 -17.12 -28.18
N ARG A 321 -18.55 -15.89 -27.63
CA ARG A 321 -18.95 -14.68 -28.37
C ARG A 321 -18.24 -14.58 -29.70
N ASP A 322 -16.91 -14.71 -29.69
CA ASP A 322 -16.14 -14.60 -30.91
C ASP A 322 -16.46 -15.78 -31.85
N LEU A 323 -16.69 -17.00 -31.35
CA LEU A 323 -16.99 -18.18 -32.16
C LEU A 323 -18.33 -18.08 -32.90
N VAL A 324 -19.37 -17.61 -32.21
CA VAL A 324 -20.75 -17.66 -32.73
C VAL A 324 -21.32 -16.30 -33.15
N GLY A 325 -20.66 -15.20 -32.77
CA GLY A 325 -21.05 -13.83 -33.13
C GLY A 325 -22.16 -13.22 -32.26
N LEU A 326 -22.51 -13.86 -31.14
CA LEU A 326 -23.51 -13.37 -30.17
C LEU A 326 -22.88 -13.21 -28.80
N ASP A 327 -23.19 -12.13 -28.07
CA ASP A 327 -22.66 -11.89 -26.72
C ASP A 327 -23.39 -12.71 -25.66
N LEU A 328 -23.22 -14.04 -25.75
CA LEU A 328 -23.77 -15.01 -24.82
C LEU A 328 -22.83 -15.16 -23.62
N ARG A 329 -23.40 -15.26 -22.41
CA ARG A 329 -22.64 -15.42 -21.15
C ARG A 329 -22.96 -16.73 -20.43
N PRO A 330 -22.84 -17.91 -21.09
CA PRO A 330 -23.23 -19.19 -20.50
C PRO A 330 -22.38 -19.63 -19.29
N ALA A 331 -21.17 -19.07 -19.14
CA ALA A 331 -20.30 -19.38 -18.01
C ALA A 331 -20.59 -18.54 -16.76
N ASP A 332 -21.59 -17.63 -16.78
CA ASP A 332 -21.96 -16.85 -15.59
C ASP A 332 -22.51 -17.72 -14.45
N ASP A 333 -23.11 -18.87 -14.80
CA ASP A 333 -23.61 -19.86 -13.85
C ASP A 333 -22.53 -20.86 -13.40
N PHE A 334 -21.28 -20.72 -13.84
CA PHE A 334 -20.18 -21.60 -13.41
C PHE A 334 -19.67 -21.19 -12.02
N SER A 335 -18.94 -22.08 -11.34
CA SER A 335 -18.27 -21.71 -10.08
C SER A 335 -17.27 -20.59 -10.34
N MET A 336 -17.16 -19.62 -9.43
CA MET A 336 -16.14 -18.57 -9.53
C MET A 336 -14.74 -19.17 -9.69
N ASP A 337 -13.94 -18.57 -10.57
CA ASP A 337 -12.53 -18.91 -10.69
C ASP A 337 -11.77 -18.25 -9.53
N PHE A 338 -10.88 -19.00 -8.90
CA PHE A 338 -10.02 -18.46 -7.86
C PHE A 338 -8.77 -17.84 -8.50
N SER A 339 -8.41 -16.65 -8.05
CA SER A 339 -7.10 -16.08 -8.36
C SER A 339 -6.01 -16.97 -7.76
N GLY A 340 -5.03 -17.34 -8.58
CA GLY A 340 -3.83 -18.00 -8.06
C GLY A 340 -3.00 -17.06 -7.19
N THR A 341 -1.91 -17.57 -6.65
CA THR A 341 -0.83 -16.81 -5.99
C THR A 341 -0.26 -15.66 -6.85
N SER A 342 -0.39 -15.74 -8.18
CA SER A 342 -0.03 -14.66 -9.11
C SER A 342 -0.96 -13.44 -9.03
N GLY A 343 -2.13 -13.58 -8.42
CA GLY A 343 -3.20 -12.59 -8.38
C GLY A 343 -4.20 -12.68 -9.53
N PHE A 344 -4.01 -13.61 -10.49
CA PHE A 344 -4.85 -13.71 -11.68
C PHE A 344 -5.69 -14.98 -11.71
N SER A 345 -6.94 -14.87 -12.18
CA SER A 345 -7.86 -16.01 -12.34
C SER A 345 -7.42 -16.97 -13.45
N ASN A 346 -6.61 -16.48 -14.40
CA ASN A 346 -6.10 -17.24 -15.54
C ASN A 346 -4.88 -18.12 -15.18
N SER A 347 -4.53 -18.22 -13.91
CA SER A 347 -3.42 -19.03 -13.42
C SER A 347 -3.74 -20.52 -13.45
N ALA A 348 -2.88 -21.32 -14.08
CA ALA A 348 -3.15 -22.74 -14.29
C ALA A 348 -3.28 -23.57 -13.01
N ASN A 349 -2.63 -23.17 -11.91
CA ASN A 349 -2.68 -23.89 -10.64
C ASN A 349 -4.07 -23.89 -9.98
N THR A 350 -5.00 -23.01 -10.40
CA THR A 350 -6.38 -22.98 -9.91
C THR A 350 -7.40 -23.49 -10.94
N LEU A 351 -6.96 -23.80 -12.17
CA LEU A 351 -7.80 -24.10 -13.33
C LEU A 351 -7.75 -25.57 -13.77
N PHE A 352 -7.91 -26.48 -12.81
CA PHE A 352 -8.12 -27.90 -13.10
C PHE A 352 -9.58 -28.18 -13.47
N LEU A 353 -9.80 -29.24 -14.28
CA LEU A 353 -11.13 -29.66 -14.71
C LEU A 353 -11.78 -30.52 -13.62
N GLN A 354 -12.83 -30.01 -12.99
CA GLN A 354 -13.61 -30.76 -12.00
C GLN A 354 -14.77 -31.50 -12.69
N THR A 355 -15.09 -32.72 -12.24
CA THR A 355 -16.21 -33.50 -12.79
C THR A 355 -17.54 -32.74 -12.73
N ALA A 356 -17.74 -31.95 -11.66
CA ALA A 356 -18.93 -31.10 -11.48
C ALA A 356 -19.09 -30.01 -12.56
N HIS A 357 -18.04 -29.71 -13.34
CA HIS A 357 -18.12 -28.75 -14.44
C HIS A 357 -18.65 -29.37 -15.73
N LEU A 358 -18.56 -30.70 -15.92
CA LEU A 358 -18.92 -31.35 -17.19
C LEU A 358 -20.39 -31.11 -17.55
N ASP A 359 -21.32 -31.32 -16.60
CA ASP A 359 -22.75 -31.08 -16.81
C ASP A 359 -23.04 -29.61 -17.18
N ARG A 360 -22.29 -28.68 -16.59
CA ARG A 360 -22.41 -27.24 -16.91
C ARG A 360 -21.90 -26.94 -18.32
N TYR A 361 -20.82 -27.57 -18.77
CA TYR A 361 -20.34 -27.43 -20.15
C TYR A 361 -21.32 -28.02 -21.17
N PHE A 362 -21.94 -29.17 -20.89
CA PHE A 362 -23.00 -29.72 -21.75
C PHE A 362 -24.19 -28.78 -21.85
N THR A 363 -24.68 -28.29 -20.70
CA THR A 363 -25.80 -27.33 -20.64
C THR A 363 -25.46 -26.03 -21.37
N ALA A 364 -24.25 -25.50 -21.18
CA ALA A 364 -23.76 -24.31 -21.87
C ALA A 364 -23.68 -24.51 -23.38
N ALA A 365 -23.09 -25.62 -23.84
CA ALA A 365 -23.00 -25.93 -25.27
C ALA A 365 -24.38 -26.09 -25.91
N GLU A 366 -25.33 -26.71 -25.21
CA GLU A 366 -26.71 -26.81 -25.64
C GLU A 366 -27.37 -25.44 -25.80
N GLY A 367 -27.35 -24.64 -24.73
CA GLY A 367 -27.96 -23.31 -24.72
C GLY A 367 -27.35 -22.37 -25.77
N VAL A 368 -26.02 -22.38 -25.92
CA VAL A 368 -25.33 -21.57 -26.94
C VAL A 368 -25.82 -21.89 -28.34
N ILE A 369 -25.86 -23.17 -28.72
CA ILE A 369 -26.24 -23.55 -30.07
C ILE A 369 -27.75 -23.32 -30.30
N ASP A 370 -28.59 -23.49 -29.29
CA ASP A 370 -30.02 -23.23 -29.41
C ASP A 370 -30.32 -21.73 -29.61
N GLU A 371 -29.65 -20.84 -28.87
CA GLU A 371 -29.72 -19.38 -29.08
C GLU A 371 -29.20 -18.96 -30.46
N VAL A 372 -28.06 -19.53 -30.89
CA VAL A 372 -27.49 -19.26 -32.22
C VAL A 372 -28.44 -19.71 -33.33
N ARG A 373 -29.15 -20.83 -33.15
CA ARG A 373 -30.17 -21.30 -34.10
C ARG A 373 -31.40 -20.40 -34.15
N ALA A 374 -31.76 -19.77 -33.03
CA ALA A 374 -32.86 -18.83 -32.97
C ALA A 374 -32.53 -17.53 -33.74
N ASP A 375 -31.25 -17.13 -33.78
CA ASP A 375 -30.77 -16.01 -34.59
C ASP A 375 -30.35 -16.45 -36.01
N LYS A 376 -31.15 -16.07 -37.01
CA LYS A 376 -30.91 -16.42 -38.42
C LYS A 376 -29.54 -15.96 -38.95
N LYS A 377 -29.03 -14.80 -38.51
CA LYS A 377 -27.74 -14.28 -38.97
C LYS A 377 -26.60 -15.06 -38.33
N ALA A 378 -26.66 -15.30 -37.02
CA ALA A 378 -25.65 -16.07 -36.31
C ALA A 378 -25.58 -17.51 -36.84
N TRP A 379 -26.74 -18.16 -37.02
CA TRP A 379 -26.80 -19.50 -37.62
C TRP A 379 -26.23 -19.53 -39.04
N SER A 380 -26.58 -18.56 -39.89
CA SER A 380 -26.05 -18.49 -41.26
C SER A 380 -24.54 -18.25 -41.28
N TYR A 381 -24.00 -17.47 -40.35
CA TYR A 381 -22.56 -17.27 -40.20
C TYR A 381 -21.86 -18.58 -39.82
N LEU A 382 -22.44 -19.32 -38.87
CA LEU A 382 -21.87 -20.55 -38.34
C LEU A 382 -21.97 -21.73 -39.32
N ALA A 383 -23.16 -22.00 -39.84
CA ALA A 383 -23.44 -23.12 -40.73
C ALA A 383 -22.93 -22.89 -42.16
N GLY A 384 -22.75 -21.63 -42.59
CA GLY A 384 -22.29 -21.31 -43.93
C GLY A 384 -23.22 -21.83 -45.04
N ASN A 385 -22.63 -22.33 -46.13
CA ASN A 385 -23.38 -22.92 -47.23
C ASN A 385 -23.98 -24.28 -46.78
N PRO A 386 -25.30 -24.49 -46.88
CA PRO A 386 -25.93 -25.79 -46.60
C PRO A 386 -25.36 -26.96 -47.41
N GLU A 387 -24.73 -26.73 -48.57
CA GLU A 387 -24.10 -27.82 -49.32
C GLU A 387 -22.71 -28.22 -48.79
N ASP A 388 -22.13 -27.43 -47.87
CA ASP A 388 -20.77 -27.57 -47.33
C ASP A 388 -20.76 -27.78 -45.81
N ALA A 389 -21.40 -28.85 -45.35
CA ALA A 389 -21.43 -29.20 -43.92
C ALA A 389 -20.02 -29.49 -43.36
N VAL A 390 -19.16 -30.16 -44.16
CA VAL A 390 -17.80 -30.52 -43.76
C VAL A 390 -16.95 -29.26 -43.58
N GLY A 391 -17.01 -28.32 -44.53
CA GLY A 391 -16.30 -27.05 -44.39
C GLY A 391 -16.85 -26.20 -43.24
N ALA A 392 -18.14 -26.28 -42.91
CA ALA A 392 -18.69 -25.62 -41.73
C ALA A 392 -18.10 -26.18 -40.43
N VAL A 393 -18.07 -27.51 -40.32
CA VAL A 393 -17.44 -28.22 -39.19
C VAL A 393 -15.95 -27.86 -39.08
N GLU A 394 -15.21 -27.93 -40.18
CA GLU A 394 -13.78 -27.61 -40.22
C GLU A 394 -13.50 -26.16 -39.79
N ARG A 395 -14.25 -25.19 -40.33
CA ARG A 395 -14.11 -23.77 -39.95
C ARG A 395 -14.37 -23.54 -38.46
N PHE A 396 -15.41 -24.18 -37.92
CA PHE A 396 -15.74 -24.06 -36.50
C PHE A 396 -14.68 -24.74 -35.61
N MET A 397 -14.28 -25.97 -35.95
CA MET A 397 -13.20 -26.69 -35.25
C MET A 397 -11.89 -25.92 -35.25
N ARG A 398 -11.51 -25.34 -36.38
CA ARG A 398 -10.27 -24.57 -36.50
C ARG A 398 -10.19 -23.42 -35.51
N ARG A 399 -11.29 -22.72 -35.29
CA ARG A 399 -11.36 -21.62 -34.32
C ARG A 399 -11.56 -22.11 -32.89
N ALA A 400 -12.36 -23.15 -32.67
CA ALA A 400 -12.60 -23.72 -31.35
C ALA A 400 -11.34 -24.39 -30.77
N HIS A 401 -10.60 -25.13 -31.59
CA HIS A 401 -9.35 -25.80 -31.22
C HIS A 401 -8.13 -24.88 -31.34
N ARG A 402 -8.28 -23.66 -31.89
CA ARG A 402 -7.23 -22.64 -32.05
C ARG A 402 -6.04 -23.08 -32.93
N ARG A 403 -6.23 -24.12 -33.74
CA ARG A 403 -5.25 -24.64 -34.70
C ARG A 403 -5.99 -25.32 -35.86
N PRO A 404 -5.32 -25.55 -37.00
CA PRO A 404 -5.86 -26.45 -38.02
C PRO A 404 -6.22 -27.82 -37.40
N PRO A 405 -7.46 -28.30 -37.55
CA PRO A 405 -7.82 -29.64 -37.12
C PRO A 405 -7.13 -30.67 -38.01
N THR A 406 -6.84 -31.85 -37.47
CA THR A 406 -6.28 -32.96 -38.27
C THR A 406 -7.38 -33.66 -39.07
N ASP A 407 -7.03 -34.35 -40.16
CA ASP A 407 -7.99 -35.09 -40.97
C ASP A 407 -8.80 -36.12 -40.15
N SER A 408 -8.15 -36.75 -39.16
CA SER A 408 -8.81 -37.69 -38.25
C SER A 408 -9.83 -36.99 -37.35
N GLU A 409 -9.53 -35.79 -36.85
CA GLU A 409 -10.45 -35.01 -36.02
C GLU A 409 -11.66 -34.56 -36.83
N ILE A 410 -11.44 -34.08 -38.06
CA ILE A 410 -12.53 -33.67 -38.97
C ILE A 410 -13.42 -34.88 -39.27
N LYS A 411 -12.81 -36.03 -39.59
CA LYS A 411 -13.53 -37.26 -39.88
C LYS A 411 -14.37 -37.72 -38.69
N GLU A 412 -13.84 -37.71 -37.47
CA GLU A 412 -14.57 -38.13 -36.27
C GLU A 412 -15.87 -37.32 -36.09
N ILE A 413 -15.79 -35.99 -36.23
CA ILE A 413 -16.98 -35.14 -36.09
C ILE A 413 -17.92 -35.28 -37.29
N THR A 414 -17.38 -35.44 -38.51
CA THR A 414 -18.19 -35.61 -39.72
C THR A 414 -18.94 -36.95 -39.72
N ASP A 415 -18.33 -38.03 -39.25
CA ASP A 415 -18.99 -39.34 -39.08
C ASP A 415 -20.18 -39.21 -38.10
N ARG A 416 -20.00 -38.49 -36.99
CA ARG A 416 -21.10 -38.20 -36.03
C ARG A 416 -22.20 -37.35 -36.66
N TYR A 417 -21.84 -36.35 -37.45
CA TYR A 417 -22.78 -35.54 -38.21
C TYR A 417 -23.62 -36.40 -39.18
N GLU A 418 -23.00 -37.32 -39.94
CA GLU A 418 -23.72 -38.19 -40.87
C GLU A 418 -24.70 -39.13 -40.15
N VAL A 419 -24.32 -39.67 -39.00
CA VAL A 419 -25.21 -40.47 -38.15
C VAL A 419 -26.37 -39.61 -37.66
N ALA A 420 -26.10 -38.40 -37.18
CA ALA A 420 -27.13 -37.47 -36.72
C ALA A 420 -28.09 -37.07 -37.84
N LEU A 421 -27.59 -36.87 -39.06
CA LEU A 421 -28.40 -36.54 -40.24
C LEU A 421 -29.33 -37.69 -40.61
N LYS A 422 -28.86 -38.94 -40.54
CA LYS A 422 -29.69 -40.13 -40.79
C LYS A 422 -30.85 -40.23 -39.79
N THR A 423 -30.64 -39.81 -38.54
CA THR A 423 -31.65 -39.87 -37.46
C THR A 423 -32.61 -38.68 -37.49
N THR A 424 -32.08 -37.45 -37.51
CA THR A 424 -32.88 -36.21 -37.41
C THR A 424 -33.61 -35.86 -38.71
N LYS A 425 -33.10 -36.32 -39.86
CA LYS A 425 -33.56 -35.96 -41.22
C LYS A 425 -33.40 -34.49 -41.60
N PHE A 426 -32.88 -33.64 -40.71
CA PHE A 426 -32.64 -32.23 -40.95
C PHE A 426 -31.17 -31.90 -40.73
N GLN A 427 -30.54 -31.33 -41.76
CA GLN A 427 -29.14 -30.91 -41.71
C GLN A 427 -28.86 -29.93 -40.58
N SER A 428 -29.77 -29.01 -40.30
CA SER A 428 -29.59 -28.04 -39.22
C SER A 428 -29.45 -28.70 -37.85
N ASP A 429 -30.22 -29.77 -37.58
CA ASP A 429 -30.15 -30.51 -36.32
C ASP A 429 -28.85 -31.32 -36.22
N ALA A 430 -28.44 -31.94 -37.33
CA ALA A 430 -27.19 -32.68 -37.39
C ALA A 430 -25.96 -31.77 -37.19
N LEU A 431 -25.93 -30.59 -37.82
CA LEU A 431 -24.88 -29.59 -37.62
C LEU A 431 -24.87 -29.05 -36.19
N ALA A 432 -26.05 -28.80 -35.61
CA ALA A 432 -26.16 -28.37 -34.22
C ALA A 432 -25.50 -29.38 -33.27
N LEU A 433 -25.74 -30.69 -33.46
CA LEU A 433 -25.11 -31.73 -32.67
C LEU A 433 -23.58 -31.78 -32.87
N ALA A 434 -23.10 -31.57 -34.10
CA ALA A 434 -21.67 -31.49 -34.38
C ALA A 434 -21.01 -30.32 -33.65
N PHE A 435 -21.61 -29.12 -33.69
CA PHE A 435 -21.10 -27.94 -32.97
C PHE A 435 -21.14 -28.13 -31.45
N LYS A 436 -22.22 -28.71 -30.89
CA LYS A 436 -22.30 -29.07 -29.48
C LYS A 436 -21.16 -30.01 -29.08
N THR A 437 -20.88 -31.02 -29.90
CA THR A 437 -19.77 -31.98 -29.68
C THR A 437 -18.40 -31.28 -29.65
N ILE A 438 -18.18 -30.28 -30.51
CA ILE A 438 -16.95 -29.49 -30.53
C ILE A 438 -16.82 -28.64 -29.26
N LEU A 439 -17.91 -28.01 -28.80
CA LEU A 439 -17.93 -27.15 -27.61
C LEU A 439 -17.78 -27.88 -26.27
N VAL A 440 -17.86 -29.22 -26.26
CA VAL A 440 -17.58 -30.04 -25.06
C VAL A 440 -16.27 -30.82 -25.17
N SER A 441 -15.54 -30.65 -26.27
CA SER A 441 -14.26 -31.32 -26.49
C SER A 441 -13.18 -30.76 -25.55
N PRO A 442 -12.29 -31.60 -24.97
CA PRO A 442 -11.13 -31.12 -24.23
C PRO A 442 -10.26 -30.14 -25.04
N LYS A 443 -10.22 -30.25 -26.37
CA LYS A 443 -9.48 -29.32 -27.25
C LYS A 443 -10.08 -27.91 -27.29
N PHE A 444 -11.36 -27.79 -26.97
CA PHE A 444 -12.04 -26.51 -26.79
C PHE A 444 -12.00 -26.03 -25.33
N LEU A 445 -12.19 -26.93 -24.36
CA LEU A 445 -12.26 -26.56 -22.94
C LEU A 445 -10.90 -26.24 -22.33
N LEU A 446 -9.84 -26.88 -22.82
CA LEU A 446 -8.48 -26.79 -22.28
C LEU A 446 -7.55 -26.06 -23.24
N ARG A 447 -6.59 -25.34 -22.66
CA ARG A 447 -5.39 -24.83 -23.33
C ARG A 447 -4.26 -25.80 -23.05
N VAL A 448 -3.87 -26.54 -24.08
CA VAL A 448 -2.80 -27.54 -24.06
C VAL A 448 -1.79 -27.15 -25.13
N GLU A 449 -0.51 -27.17 -24.77
CA GLU A 449 0.58 -27.04 -25.73
C GLU A 449 1.26 -28.39 -25.89
N GLU A 450 1.42 -28.85 -27.13
CA GLU A 450 2.03 -30.15 -27.43
C GLU A 450 3.55 -30.01 -27.60
N ALA A 451 4.35 -30.89 -27.01
CA ALA A 451 5.80 -30.84 -27.14
C ALA A 451 6.33 -32.17 -27.67
N ALA A 452 7.40 -32.12 -28.46
CA ALA A 452 8.01 -33.32 -29.05
C ALA A 452 8.69 -34.18 -27.97
N GLU A 453 9.28 -33.54 -26.95
CA GLU A 453 9.93 -34.23 -25.84
C GLU A 453 9.70 -33.53 -24.48
N ASN A 454 9.15 -34.26 -23.51
CA ASN A 454 8.92 -33.74 -22.16
C ASN A 454 10.24 -33.42 -21.43
N GLY A 455 10.23 -32.41 -20.56
CA GLY A 455 11.39 -32.00 -19.75
C GLY A 455 12.46 -31.16 -20.48
N LYS A 456 12.37 -30.98 -21.80
CA LYS A 456 13.31 -30.14 -22.58
C LYS A 456 12.70 -28.82 -23.04
N ASP A 457 13.56 -27.81 -23.16
CA ASP A 457 13.20 -26.53 -23.77
C ASP A 457 12.95 -26.70 -25.25
N GLN A 458 11.79 -26.21 -25.71
CA GLN A 458 11.39 -26.24 -27.10
C GLN A 458 10.79 -24.91 -27.50
N VAL A 459 10.91 -24.58 -28.78
CA VAL A 459 10.26 -23.40 -29.35
C VAL A 459 8.76 -23.61 -29.34
N VAL A 460 8.02 -22.58 -28.96
CA VAL A 460 6.54 -22.57 -29.02
C VAL A 460 6.13 -22.60 -30.49
N SER A 461 5.22 -23.51 -30.85
CA SER A 461 4.74 -23.61 -32.23
C SER A 461 3.97 -22.34 -32.64
N ASP A 462 3.90 -22.05 -33.94
CA ASP A 462 3.17 -20.88 -34.43
C ASP A 462 1.69 -20.87 -33.98
N SER A 463 1.04 -22.03 -33.90
CA SER A 463 -0.36 -22.16 -33.42
C SER A 463 -0.48 -21.90 -31.91
N ASP A 464 0.46 -22.42 -31.11
CA ASP A 464 0.50 -22.16 -29.67
C ASP A 464 0.81 -20.69 -29.41
N PHE A 465 1.71 -20.09 -30.19
CA PHE A 465 2.06 -18.67 -30.09
C PHE A 465 0.84 -17.78 -30.40
N ALA A 466 0.11 -18.10 -31.47
CA ALA A 466 -1.16 -17.43 -31.78
C ALA A 466 -2.15 -17.52 -30.62
N THR A 467 -2.26 -18.71 -30.01
CA THR A 467 -3.12 -18.92 -28.84
C THR A 467 -2.65 -18.09 -27.64
N ARG A 468 -1.38 -18.16 -27.25
CA ARG A 468 -0.81 -17.33 -26.17
C ARG A 468 -1.10 -15.85 -26.40
N LEU A 469 -0.84 -15.36 -27.61
CA LEU A 469 -1.06 -13.96 -27.97
C LEU A 469 -2.54 -13.55 -27.89
N SER A 470 -3.45 -14.37 -28.41
CA SER A 470 -4.90 -14.08 -28.37
C SER A 470 -5.48 -14.05 -26.97
N TYR A 471 -5.10 -14.98 -26.09
CA TYR A 471 -5.60 -14.99 -24.72
C TYR A 471 -4.92 -13.95 -23.85
N PHE A 472 -3.67 -13.59 -24.14
CA PHE A 472 -3.02 -12.47 -23.48
C PHE A 472 -3.72 -11.14 -23.83
N LEU A 473 -3.95 -10.87 -25.12
CA LEU A 473 -4.44 -9.56 -25.53
C LEU A 473 -5.96 -9.42 -25.56
N TRP A 474 -6.71 -10.50 -25.81
CA TRP A 474 -8.17 -10.47 -26.01
C TRP A 474 -8.95 -11.36 -25.04
N ALA A 475 -8.27 -12.18 -24.24
CA ALA A 475 -8.89 -13.23 -23.42
C ALA A 475 -9.89 -14.08 -24.22
N SER A 476 -9.57 -14.38 -25.48
CA SER A 476 -10.46 -15.05 -26.43
C SER A 476 -9.64 -15.78 -27.51
N THR A 477 -10.32 -16.61 -28.30
CA THR A 477 -9.71 -17.37 -29.40
C THR A 477 -9.07 -16.46 -30.47
N PRO A 478 -7.96 -16.90 -31.12
CA PRO A 478 -7.42 -16.22 -32.29
C PRO A 478 -8.46 -15.99 -33.38
N ASP A 479 -8.33 -14.86 -34.07
CA ASP A 479 -9.10 -14.63 -35.29
C ASP A 479 -8.47 -15.32 -36.51
N ASP A 480 -9.21 -15.39 -37.62
CA ASP A 480 -8.74 -16.07 -38.82
C ASP A 480 -7.44 -15.48 -39.37
N LYS A 481 -7.21 -14.18 -39.22
CA LYS A 481 -5.97 -13.53 -39.65
C LYS A 481 -4.76 -14.06 -38.87
N LEU A 482 -4.88 -14.19 -37.55
CA LEU A 482 -3.82 -14.73 -36.71
C LEU A 482 -3.61 -16.23 -36.96
N LEU A 483 -4.69 -17.02 -37.06
CA LEU A 483 -4.61 -18.45 -37.40
C LEU A 483 -4.00 -18.70 -38.79
N ASN A 484 -4.31 -17.85 -39.78
CA ASN A 484 -3.71 -17.94 -41.12
C ASN A 484 -2.22 -17.60 -41.08
N ALA A 485 -1.82 -16.60 -40.28
CA ALA A 485 -0.41 -16.28 -40.10
C ALA A 485 0.36 -17.43 -39.44
N ALA A 486 -0.24 -18.07 -38.42
CA ALA A 486 0.32 -19.23 -37.75
C ALA A 486 0.47 -20.44 -38.69
N ALA A 487 -0.59 -20.77 -39.43
CA ALA A 487 -0.57 -21.88 -40.40
C ALA A 487 0.46 -21.66 -41.53
N ALA A 488 0.76 -20.40 -41.86
CA ALA A 488 1.77 -20.04 -42.85
C ALA A 488 3.20 -19.94 -42.28
N GLY A 489 3.43 -20.28 -41.01
CA GLY A 489 4.75 -20.21 -40.37
C GLY A 489 5.29 -18.78 -40.19
N LYS A 490 4.41 -17.77 -40.23
CA LYS A 490 4.82 -16.35 -40.21
C LYS A 490 5.12 -15.84 -38.80
N LEU A 491 4.59 -16.47 -37.75
CA LEU A 491 4.75 -16.01 -36.37
C LEU A 491 6.12 -16.38 -35.78
N SER A 492 6.87 -17.26 -36.45
CA SER A 492 8.29 -17.46 -36.18
C SER A 492 9.15 -16.20 -36.47
N ASN A 493 8.69 -15.27 -37.31
CA ASN A 493 9.39 -14.02 -37.62
C ASN A 493 8.96 -12.86 -36.71
N SER A 494 9.93 -12.17 -36.09
CA SER A 494 9.64 -11.07 -35.14
C SER A 494 8.85 -9.91 -35.76
N ALA A 495 9.19 -9.48 -36.98
CA ALA A 495 8.48 -8.36 -37.61
C ALA A 495 7.01 -8.71 -37.89
N SER A 496 6.74 -9.95 -38.33
CA SER A 496 5.36 -10.46 -38.49
C SER A 496 4.61 -10.52 -37.16
N ARG A 497 5.27 -10.92 -36.06
CA ARG A 497 4.66 -10.91 -34.72
C ARG A 497 4.30 -9.49 -34.29
N GLN A 498 5.22 -8.54 -34.39
CA GLN A 498 4.99 -7.14 -34.02
C GLN A 498 3.83 -6.54 -34.83
N ALA A 499 3.72 -6.85 -36.12
CA ALA A 499 2.60 -6.42 -36.95
C ALA A 499 1.25 -6.99 -36.47
N GLN A 500 1.21 -8.26 -36.05
CA GLN A 500 0.00 -8.86 -35.47
C GLN A 500 -0.34 -8.25 -34.11
N ILE A 501 0.64 -8.05 -33.23
CA ILE A 501 0.43 -7.44 -31.91
C ILE A 501 -0.16 -6.04 -32.06
N LYS A 502 0.43 -5.20 -32.91
CA LYS A 502 -0.07 -3.83 -33.17
C LYS A 502 -1.51 -3.85 -33.68
N ARG A 503 -1.83 -4.76 -34.61
CA ARG A 503 -3.19 -4.95 -35.11
C ARG A 503 -4.16 -5.37 -34.00
N MET A 504 -3.74 -6.29 -33.14
CA MET A 504 -4.57 -6.84 -32.08
C MET A 504 -4.82 -5.83 -30.96
N LEU A 505 -3.83 -5.02 -30.62
CA LEU A 505 -4.00 -3.89 -29.69
C LEU A 505 -4.99 -2.86 -30.27
N ALA A 506 -4.94 -2.58 -31.58
CA ALA A 506 -5.91 -1.68 -32.22
C ALA A 506 -7.35 -2.23 -32.31
N ASP A 507 -7.57 -3.52 -32.03
CA ASP A 507 -8.89 -4.15 -32.05
C ASP A 507 -9.63 -3.88 -30.71
N PRO A 508 -10.94 -3.57 -30.73
CA PRO A 508 -11.72 -3.31 -29.51
C PRO A 508 -11.66 -4.42 -28.45
N ARG A 509 -11.40 -5.68 -28.86
CA ARG A 509 -11.24 -6.80 -27.93
C ARG A 509 -10.07 -6.63 -26.97
N SER A 510 -9.09 -5.79 -27.31
CA SER A 510 -7.96 -5.46 -26.43
C SER A 510 -8.36 -4.73 -25.15
N LEU A 511 -9.60 -4.23 -25.05
CA LEU A 511 -10.16 -3.70 -23.81
C LEU A 511 -10.15 -4.74 -22.69
N SER A 512 -10.03 -6.05 -22.99
CA SER A 512 -9.83 -7.10 -21.98
C SER A 512 -8.59 -6.89 -21.11
N LEU A 513 -7.55 -6.21 -21.61
CA LEU A 513 -6.40 -5.83 -20.79
C LEU A 513 -6.79 -4.88 -19.65
N GLY A 514 -7.81 -4.05 -19.87
CA GLY A 514 -8.41 -3.22 -18.82
C GLY A 514 -9.43 -4.00 -17.98
N GLU A 515 -10.36 -4.69 -18.63
CA GLU A 515 -11.51 -5.35 -17.98
C GLU A 515 -11.11 -6.57 -17.13
N ILE A 516 -9.99 -7.22 -17.44
CA ILE A 516 -9.53 -8.44 -16.76
C ILE A 516 -8.17 -8.18 -16.13
N PHE A 517 -7.13 -7.94 -16.94
CA PHE A 517 -5.77 -7.85 -16.42
C PHE A 517 -5.62 -6.71 -15.39
N ALA A 518 -5.96 -5.48 -15.76
CA ALA A 518 -5.85 -4.35 -14.84
C ALA A 518 -6.84 -4.47 -13.68
N ALA A 519 -8.03 -5.02 -13.95
CA ALA A 519 -9.05 -5.21 -12.93
C ALA A 519 -8.56 -6.14 -11.82
N GLU A 520 -8.03 -7.32 -12.17
CA GLU A 520 -7.48 -8.30 -11.23
C GLU A 520 -6.17 -7.83 -10.58
N TRP A 521 -5.27 -7.20 -11.34
CA TRP A 521 -4.02 -6.66 -10.79
C TRP A 521 -4.32 -5.63 -9.69
N LEU A 522 -5.24 -4.70 -9.94
CA LEU A 522 -5.58 -3.64 -9.01
C LEU A 522 -6.70 -4.04 -8.03
N SER A 523 -7.23 -5.27 -8.12
CA SER A 523 -8.37 -5.80 -7.35
C SER A 523 -9.66 -4.98 -7.47
N THR A 524 -9.85 -4.30 -8.60
CA THR A 524 -11.02 -3.46 -8.85
C THR A 524 -12.22 -4.26 -9.35
N ASP A 525 -12.04 -5.49 -9.82
CA ASP A 525 -13.12 -6.41 -10.23
C ASP A 525 -14.11 -6.69 -9.09
N ASP A 526 -13.64 -6.61 -7.84
CA ASP A 526 -14.43 -6.81 -6.62
C ASP A 526 -15.42 -5.68 -6.33
N VAL A 527 -15.28 -4.51 -6.95
CA VAL A 527 -16.16 -3.34 -6.74
C VAL A 527 -17.53 -3.58 -7.36
N GLY A 528 -18.56 -3.62 -6.52
CA GLY A 528 -19.93 -4.03 -6.85
C GLY A 528 -20.25 -5.44 -6.34
N PRO A 529 -19.62 -6.51 -6.87
CA PRO A 529 -19.91 -7.89 -6.45
C PRO A 529 -19.55 -8.20 -5.00
N ARG A 530 -18.40 -7.73 -4.51
CA ARG A 530 -17.91 -7.98 -3.13
C ARG A 530 -17.80 -6.70 -2.32
N ILE A 531 -17.38 -5.61 -2.95
CA ILE A 531 -17.13 -4.32 -2.32
C ILE A 531 -18.23 -3.35 -2.72
N ARG A 532 -19.17 -3.12 -1.82
CA ARG A 532 -20.25 -2.15 -1.95
C ARG A 532 -20.79 -1.75 -0.58
N LYS A 533 -21.49 -0.62 -0.53
CA LYS A 533 -22.35 -0.31 0.62
C LYS A 533 -23.75 -0.91 0.41
N ASP A 534 -24.49 -1.07 1.51
CA ASP A 534 -25.90 -1.44 1.45
C ASP A 534 -26.68 -0.39 0.61
N PRO A 535 -27.29 -0.78 -0.52
CA PRO A 535 -28.02 0.15 -1.38
C PRO A 535 -29.26 0.77 -0.71
N ILE A 536 -29.81 0.14 0.34
CA ILE A 536 -30.95 0.67 1.10
C ILE A 536 -30.51 1.92 1.87
N ASP A 537 -29.40 1.82 2.61
CA ASP A 537 -28.85 2.94 3.37
C ASP A 537 -28.05 3.91 2.50
N ASN A 538 -27.60 3.46 1.32
CA ASN A 538 -26.76 4.22 0.39
C ASN A 538 -27.35 4.16 -1.03
N PRO A 539 -28.43 4.91 -1.33
CA PRO A 539 -29.11 4.85 -2.63
C PRO A 539 -28.24 5.23 -3.85
N TRP A 540 -27.11 5.89 -3.61
CA TRP A 540 -26.12 6.21 -4.64
C TRP A 540 -25.28 4.98 -5.08
N CYS A 541 -25.23 3.91 -4.27
CA CYS A 541 -24.45 2.70 -4.53
C CYS A 541 -25.20 1.73 -5.48
N THR A 542 -25.49 2.22 -6.69
CA THR A 542 -26.20 1.50 -7.75
C THR A 542 -25.27 0.52 -8.47
N GLU A 543 -25.84 -0.54 -9.08
CA GLU A 543 -25.07 -1.44 -9.98
C GLU A 543 -24.39 -0.68 -11.12
N SER A 544 -25.08 0.29 -11.70
CA SER A 544 -24.57 1.08 -12.83
C SER A 544 -23.39 1.94 -12.44
N LEU A 545 -23.40 2.54 -11.23
CA LEU A 545 -22.26 3.29 -10.74
C LEU A 545 -21.07 2.36 -10.43
N MET A 546 -21.29 1.22 -9.78
CA MET A 546 -20.21 0.26 -9.51
C MET A 546 -19.58 -0.27 -10.81
N ALA A 547 -20.41 -0.54 -11.83
CA ALA A 547 -19.94 -0.88 -13.16
C ALA A 547 -19.16 0.28 -13.81
N ALA A 548 -19.61 1.53 -13.66
CA ALA A 548 -18.90 2.70 -14.18
C ALA A 548 -17.54 2.91 -13.51
N MET A 549 -17.43 2.67 -12.20
CA MET A 549 -16.14 2.72 -11.47
C MET A 549 -15.14 1.69 -12.00
N ARG A 550 -15.58 0.44 -12.26
CA ARG A 550 -14.72 -0.58 -12.89
C ARG A 550 -14.37 -0.23 -14.33
N ALA A 551 -15.32 0.31 -15.07
CA ALA A 551 -15.10 0.76 -16.44
C ALA A 551 -14.06 1.91 -16.50
N GLU A 552 -14.05 2.84 -15.55
CA GLU A 552 -13.02 3.89 -15.49
C GLU A 552 -11.62 3.28 -15.49
N THR A 553 -11.35 2.34 -14.58
CA THR A 553 -10.07 1.64 -14.50
C THR A 553 -9.74 0.90 -15.78
N ALA A 554 -10.71 0.16 -16.32
CA ALA A 554 -10.51 -0.63 -17.53
C ALA A 554 -10.13 0.24 -18.74
N TYR A 555 -10.91 1.28 -19.03
CA TYR A 555 -10.63 2.19 -20.14
C TYR A 555 -9.36 3.02 -19.91
N PHE A 556 -9.10 3.43 -18.66
CA PHE A 556 -7.88 4.13 -18.30
C PHE A 556 -6.64 3.27 -18.59
N PHE A 557 -6.57 2.06 -18.05
CA PHE A 557 -5.43 1.18 -18.29
C PHE A 557 -5.28 0.82 -19.77
N HIS A 558 -6.39 0.51 -20.46
CA HIS A 558 -6.39 0.26 -21.90
C HIS A 558 -5.78 1.43 -22.67
N SER A 559 -6.10 2.67 -22.29
CA SER A 559 -5.51 3.86 -22.91
C SER A 559 -3.99 3.96 -22.72
N LEU A 560 -3.45 3.51 -21.58
CA LEU A 560 -2.01 3.52 -21.33
C LEU A 560 -1.27 2.59 -22.28
N VAL A 561 -1.84 1.41 -22.55
CA VAL A 561 -1.31 0.45 -23.53
C VAL A 561 -1.39 1.02 -24.94
N MET A 562 -2.56 1.55 -25.32
CA MET A 562 -2.81 2.08 -26.66
C MET A 562 -1.96 3.30 -27.01
N ASP A 563 -1.78 4.21 -26.07
CA ASP A 563 -0.98 5.42 -26.24
C ASP A 563 0.52 5.16 -26.05
N ASN A 564 0.91 3.91 -25.76
CA ASN A 564 2.27 3.52 -25.35
C ASN A 564 2.84 4.47 -24.29
N ALA A 565 2.03 4.72 -23.24
CA ALA A 565 2.32 5.66 -22.18
C ALA A 565 3.40 5.12 -21.24
N PRO A 566 4.29 5.98 -20.70
CA PRO A 566 5.23 5.57 -19.66
C PRO A 566 4.50 5.12 -18.39
N VAL A 567 5.12 4.24 -17.61
CA VAL A 567 4.52 3.66 -16.40
C VAL A 567 4.13 4.72 -15.37
N ALA A 568 4.85 5.84 -15.31
CA ALA A 568 4.51 6.99 -14.46
C ALA A 568 3.05 7.46 -14.68
N ARG A 569 2.54 7.34 -15.92
CA ARG A 569 1.16 7.72 -16.24
C ARG A 569 0.11 6.86 -15.54
N LEU A 570 0.47 5.67 -15.07
CA LEU A 570 -0.43 4.83 -14.26
C LEU A 570 -0.87 5.56 -12.99
N ILE A 571 0.03 6.31 -12.34
CA ILE A 571 -0.23 7.01 -11.09
C ILE A 571 -0.43 8.52 -11.26
N ASP A 572 0.15 9.12 -12.30
CA ASP A 572 0.00 10.54 -12.61
C ASP A 572 -0.49 10.79 -14.04
N SER A 573 -1.77 11.17 -14.16
CA SER A 573 -2.42 11.42 -15.45
C SER A 573 -3.30 12.67 -15.36
N ASP A 574 -3.29 13.48 -16.42
CA ASP A 574 -4.14 14.67 -16.58
C ASP A 574 -5.51 14.34 -17.20
N TYR A 575 -5.86 13.06 -17.31
CA TYR A 575 -7.16 12.59 -17.77
C TYR A 575 -7.63 11.33 -17.05
N THR A 576 -8.94 11.10 -17.08
CA THR A 576 -9.58 9.82 -16.71
C THR A 576 -10.70 9.47 -17.70
N PHE A 577 -11.44 8.39 -17.46
CA PHE A 577 -12.61 8.00 -18.24
C PHE A 577 -13.89 8.09 -17.42
N LEU A 578 -14.87 8.85 -17.92
CA LEU A 578 -16.13 9.09 -17.22
C LEU A 578 -17.34 8.87 -18.12
N ASN A 579 -18.42 8.35 -17.54
CA ASN A 579 -19.78 8.55 -18.03
C ASN A 579 -20.51 9.58 -17.14
N ALA A 580 -21.75 9.92 -17.46
CA ALA A 580 -22.48 10.95 -16.72
C ALA A 580 -22.73 10.60 -15.25
N GLU A 581 -22.89 9.31 -14.91
CA GLU A 581 -23.14 8.88 -13.54
C GLU A 581 -21.90 9.02 -12.66
N LEU A 582 -20.75 8.53 -13.15
CA LEU A 582 -19.48 8.67 -12.43
C LEU A 582 -19.00 10.12 -12.38
N ALA A 583 -19.23 10.91 -13.42
CA ALA A 583 -18.92 12.33 -13.42
C ALA A 583 -19.69 13.08 -12.32
N ARG A 584 -20.98 12.79 -12.12
CA ARG A 584 -21.76 13.33 -10.99
C ARG A 584 -21.20 12.91 -9.64
N HIS A 585 -20.81 11.64 -9.51
CA HIS A 585 -20.17 11.12 -8.28
C HIS A 585 -18.88 11.87 -7.94
N TYR A 586 -18.09 12.26 -8.96
CA TYR A 586 -16.89 13.08 -8.81
C TYR A 586 -17.12 14.59 -8.80
N ARG A 587 -18.35 15.06 -9.05
CA ARG A 587 -18.68 16.47 -9.23
C ARG A 587 -17.89 17.11 -10.39
N ILE A 588 -17.72 16.36 -11.48
CA ILE A 588 -17.13 16.84 -12.74
C ILE A 588 -18.29 17.15 -13.70
N GLU A 589 -18.35 18.38 -14.18
CA GLU A 589 -19.39 18.84 -15.09
C GLU A 589 -19.05 18.54 -16.57
N GLY A 590 -20.02 18.71 -17.47
CA GLY A 590 -19.79 18.59 -18.93
C GLY A 590 -19.78 17.16 -19.50
N VAL A 591 -20.16 16.14 -18.71
CA VAL A 591 -20.23 14.74 -19.17
C VAL A 591 -21.67 14.23 -19.18
N GLU A 592 -22.19 13.86 -20.36
CA GLU A 592 -23.59 13.44 -20.56
C GLU A 592 -23.75 12.04 -21.17
N GLY A 593 -24.73 11.24 -20.75
CA GLY A 593 -24.97 9.89 -21.29
C GLY A 593 -24.15 8.76 -20.65
N SER A 594 -24.45 7.53 -21.03
CA SER A 594 -23.95 6.30 -20.37
C SER A 594 -22.58 5.82 -20.86
N ALA A 595 -22.13 6.27 -22.03
CA ALA A 595 -20.85 5.84 -22.60
C ALA A 595 -19.65 6.48 -21.87
N MET A 596 -18.63 5.67 -21.59
CA MET A 596 -17.34 6.13 -21.08
C MET A 596 -16.62 6.98 -22.12
N ARG A 597 -16.02 8.09 -21.71
CA ARG A 597 -15.18 8.92 -22.57
C ARG A 597 -13.96 9.44 -21.82
N ARG A 598 -12.88 9.68 -22.56
CA ARG A 598 -11.69 10.34 -22.02
C ARG A 598 -12.05 11.79 -21.66
N VAL A 599 -11.83 12.19 -20.42
CA VAL A 599 -12.09 13.53 -19.90
C VAL A 599 -10.80 14.09 -19.32
N LYS A 600 -10.39 15.27 -19.80
CA LYS A 600 -9.24 16.00 -19.24
C LYS A 600 -9.60 16.52 -17.84
N LEU A 601 -8.69 16.35 -16.90
CA LEU A 601 -8.82 16.81 -15.53
C LEU A 601 -8.19 18.21 -15.40
N GLU A 602 -8.90 19.13 -14.77
CA GLU A 602 -8.42 20.49 -14.48
C GLU A 602 -7.77 20.60 -13.09
N THR A 603 -7.58 19.46 -12.42
CA THR A 603 -7.00 19.34 -11.08
C THR A 603 -5.87 18.32 -11.08
N ASN A 604 -4.88 18.53 -10.21
CA ASN A 604 -3.81 17.58 -9.93
C ASN A 604 -4.15 16.62 -8.77
N GLN A 605 -5.26 16.87 -8.06
CA GLN A 605 -5.73 16.03 -6.96
C GLN A 605 -6.12 14.65 -7.47
N ARG A 606 -6.89 14.61 -8.56
CA ARG A 606 -7.32 13.38 -9.25
C ARG A 606 -6.45 13.15 -10.48
N GLY A 607 -6.25 11.89 -10.86
CA GLY A 607 -5.39 11.50 -11.97
C GLY A 607 -4.64 10.23 -11.62
N GLY A 608 -4.50 9.34 -12.60
CA GLY A 608 -3.98 7.99 -12.38
C GLY A 608 -4.90 7.13 -11.50
N VAL A 609 -4.43 5.94 -11.16
CA VAL A 609 -5.17 4.95 -10.36
C VAL A 609 -5.49 5.43 -8.95
N PHE A 610 -4.65 6.28 -8.34
CA PHE A 610 -4.89 6.84 -7.00
C PHE A 610 -6.14 7.71 -6.92
N GLY A 611 -6.57 8.27 -8.05
CA GLY A 611 -7.77 9.08 -8.14
C GLY A 611 -9.02 8.30 -8.54
N GLN A 612 -9.00 6.96 -8.64
CA GLN A 612 -10.15 6.19 -9.12
C GLN A 612 -10.97 5.63 -7.96
N ALA A 613 -12.30 5.68 -8.09
CA ALA A 613 -13.20 5.26 -7.00
C ALA A 613 -13.11 3.76 -6.74
N SER A 614 -12.89 2.96 -7.79
CA SER A 614 -12.71 1.52 -7.68
C SER A 614 -11.47 1.17 -6.84
N VAL A 615 -10.34 1.84 -7.09
CA VAL A 615 -9.09 1.68 -6.34
C VAL A 615 -9.24 2.14 -4.89
N LEU A 616 -9.87 3.30 -4.68
CA LEU A 616 -10.10 3.82 -3.34
C LEU A 616 -11.03 2.91 -2.53
N ALA A 617 -12.00 2.26 -3.19
CA ALA A 617 -12.92 1.31 -2.57
C ALA A 617 -12.22 0.02 -2.16
N THR A 618 -11.36 -0.54 -3.03
CA THR A 618 -10.59 -1.77 -2.68
C THR A 618 -9.49 -1.54 -1.66
N THR A 619 -9.10 -0.29 -1.42
CA THR A 619 -8.09 0.09 -0.43
C THR A 619 -8.68 0.66 0.86
N SER A 620 -9.99 0.53 1.04
CA SER A 620 -10.71 1.01 2.23
C SER A 620 -11.61 -0.10 2.79
N PHE A 621 -12.07 0.05 4.03
CA PHE A 621 -13.19 -0.75 4.51
C PHE A 621 -14.50 -0.15 3.95
N PRO A 622 -15.60 -0.93 3.87
CA PRO A 622 -16.86 -0.41 3.34
C PRO A 622 -17.36 0.84 4.08
N ASP A 623 -17.11 0.96 5.37
CA ASP A 623 -17.62 2.01 6.26
C ASP A 623 -16.60 3.11 6.61
N ARG A 624 -15.30 2.90 6.35
CA ARG A 624 -14.22 3.83 6.72
C ARG A 624 -12.97 3.69 5.86
N THR A 625 -12.20 4.77 5.76
CA THR A 625 -10.86 4.77 5.15
C THR A 625 -9.82 4.07 6.04
N SER A 626 -8.69 3.68 5.44
CA SER A 626 -7.56 3.10 6.17
C SER A 626 -6.23 3.46 5.51
N PRO A 627 -5.41 4.35 6.11
CA PRO A 627 -4.07 4.68 5.63
C PRO A 627 -3.18 3.44 5.52
N VAL A 628 -3.25 2.54 6.52
CA VAL A 628 -2.44 1.31 6.53
C VAL A 628 -2.77 0.40 5.35
N VAL A 629 -4.06 0.20 5.05
CA VAL A 629 -4.48 -0.63 3.89
C VAL A 629 -4.07 0.03 2.57
N ARG A 630 -4.22 1.35 2.45
CA ARG A 630 -3.80 2.12 1.26
C ARG A 630 -2.29 2.06 1.04
N GLY A 631 -1.50 2.31 2.07
CA GLY A 631 -0.05 2.25 2.01
C GLY A 631 0.46 0.84 1.70
N LYS A 632 -0.11 -0.18 2.34
CA LYS A 632 0.19 -1.59 2.01
C LYS A 632 -0.13 -1.90 0.56
N TRP A 633 -1.28 -1.47 0.05
CA TRP A 633 -1.66 -1.69 -1.35
C TRP A 633 -0.69 -1.01 -2.32
N ILE A 634 -0.19 0.19 -2.03
CA ILE A 634 0.83 0.84 -2.85
C ILE A 634 2.11 -0.02 -2.89
N LEU A 635 2.60 -0.43 -1.73
CA LEU A 635 3.83 -1.21 -1.60
C LEU A 635 3.73 -2.59 -2.27
N ASP A 636 2.66 -3.33 -2.01
CA ASP A 636 2.44 -4.69 -2.52
C ASP A 636 1.99 -4.67 -3.99
N THR A 637 0.88 -3.99 -4.28
CA THR A 637 0.21 -4.06 -5.58
C THR A 637 0.94 -3.26 -6.65
N LEU A 638 1.39 -2.03 -6.35
CA LEU A 638 2.02 -1.16 -7.34
C LEU A 638 3.54 -1.27 -7.39
N LEU A 639 4.22 -1.36 -6.25
CA LEU A 639 5.69 -1.34 -6.19
C LEU A 639 6.32 -2.75 -6.13
N GLY A 640 5.55 -3.77 -5.74
CA GLY A 640 6.08 -5.13 -5.60
C GLY A 640 7.10 -5.29 -4.47
N THR A 641 7.02 -4.42 -3.46
CA THR A 641 7.83 -4.44 -2.23
C THR A 641 6.89 -4.58 -1.02
N PRO A 642 6.15 -5.70 -0.90
CA PRO A 642 5.17 -5.86 0.16
C PRO A 642 5.83 -5.75 1.54
N PRO A 643 5.20 -5.06 2.51
CA PRO A 643 5.72 -5.05 3.87
C PRO A 643 5.69 -6.47 4.46
N PRO A 644 6.58 -6.80 5.42
CA PRO A 644 6.53 -8.09 6.09
C PRO A 644 5.16 -8.28 6.78
N PRO A 645 4.72 -9.54 7.00
CA PRO A 645 3.48 -9.82 7.72
C PRO A 645 3.42 -9.10 9.07
N ALA A 646 2.23 -8.81 9.60
CA ALA A 646 2.15 -8.24 10.95
C ALA A 646 2.73 -9.25 11.99
N PRO A 647 3.43 -8.79 13.04
CA PRO A 647 3.81 -9.65 14.15
C PRO A 647 2.57 -10.33 14.78
N PRO A 648 2.69 -11.56 15.32
CA PRO A 648 1.64 -12.13 16.17
C PRO A 648 1.42 -11.22 17.40
N ASP A 649 0.16 -11.07 17.81
CA ASP A 649 -0.29 -10.32 19.00
C ASP A 649 -0.36 -8.77 18.90
N VAL A 650 -0.45 -8.19 17.70
CA VAL A 650 -0.73 -6.74 17.56
C VAL A 650 -2.23 -6.46 17.79
N PRO A 651 -2.60 -5.60 18.77
CA PRO A 651 -4.01 -5.22 19.00
C PRO A 651 -4.61 -4.48 17.81
N GLU A 652 -5.90 -4.69 17.52
CA GLU A 652 -6.60 -3.87 16.52
C GLU A 652 -6.73 -2.41 16.98
N ILE A 653 -6.42 -1.47 16.09
CA ILE A 653 -6.62 -0.04 16.34
C ILE A 653 -8.08 0.30 16.00
N GLU A 654 -8.95 0.34 17.01
CA GLU A 654 -10.34 0.75 16.82
C GLU A 654 -10.46 2.26 16.57
N VAL A 655 -11.20 2.64 15.53
CA VAL A 655 -11.55 4.04 15.23
C VAL A 655 -13.07 4.19 15.26
N LYS A 656 -13.58 5.15 16.04
CA LYS A 656 -15.02 5.43 16.13
C LYS A 656 -15.38 6.62 15.23
N GLY A 657 -16.47 6.47 14.48
CA GLY A 657 -17.01 7.53 13.61
C GLY A 657 -16.57 7.43 12.15
N GLY A 658 -17.11 8.31 11.28
CA GLY A 658 -16.79 8.38 9.86
C GLY A 658 -16.34 9.78 9.41
N GLY A 659 -15.68 9.86 8.25
CA GLY A 659 -15.23 11.14 7.66
C GLY A 659 -13.96 11.73 8.28
N ARG A 660 -13.82 13.06 8.26
CA ARG A 660 -12.61 13.81 8.68
C ARG A 660 -12.19 13.52 10.12
N ARG A 661 -13.13 13.45 11.07
CA ARG A 661 -12.84 13.15 12.50
C ARG A 661 -12.20 11.77 12.69
N ALA A 662 -12.67 10.78 11.92
CA ALA A 662 -12.12 9.43 11.99
C ALA A 662 -10.67 9.40 11.46
N ALA A 663 -10.40 10.08 10.33
CA ALA A 663 -9.07 10.16 9.74
C ALA A 663 -8.04 10.82 10.69
N THR A 664 -8.40 11.95 11.32
CA THR A 664 -7.52 12.62 12.31
C THR A 664 -7.24 11.72 13.51
N SER A 665 -8.28 11.09 14.08
CA SER A 665 -8.09 10.19 15.24
C SER A 665 -7.27 8.95 14.91
N LEU A 666 -7.34 8.45 13.66
CA LEU A 666 -6.56 7.31 13.21
C LEU A 666 -5.10 7.68 13.02
N ARG A 667 -4.82 8.87 12.48
CA ARG A 667 -3.45 9.36 12.35
C ARG A 667 -2.76 9.48 13.71
N GLN A 668 -3.37 10.17 14.67
CA GLN A 668 -2.84 10.29 16.03
C GLN A 668 -2.57 8.91 16.66
N LYS A 669 -3.50 7.97 16.49
CA LYS A 669 -3.31 6.58 16.97
C LYS A 669 -2.15 5.86 16.27
N LEU A 670 -1.95 6.08 14.97
CA LEU A 670 -0.84 5.50 14.22
C LEU A 670 0.50 6.14 14.62
N GLU A 671 0.53 7.43 14.92
CA GLU A 671 1.71 8.13 15.44
C GLU A 671 2.13 7.54 16.80
N VAL A 672 1.20 7.38 17.75
CA VAL A 672 1.46 6.66 19.01
C VAL A 672 1.89 5.21 18.76
N HIS A 673 1.25 4.52 17.80
CA HIS A 673 1.63 3.14 17.46
C HIS A 673 3.07 3.03 16.92
N ARG A 674 3.56 4.08 16.24
CA ARG A 674 4.90 4.17 15.67
C ARG A 674 6.00 4.45 16.70
N GLU A 675 5.67 4.85 17.92
CA GLU A 675 6.66 4.99 19.01
C GLU A 675 7.30 3.64 19.40
N SER A 676 6.62 2.53 19.12
CA SER A 676 7.18 1.20 19.33
C SER A 676 8.31 0.92 18.33
N PRO A 677 9.53 0.58 18.78
CA PRO A 677 10.65 0.25 17.88
C PRO A 677 10.37 -0.90 16.90
N ARG A 678 9.41 -1.78 17.23
CA ARG A 678 8.98 -2.90 16.38
C ARG A 678 8.06 -2.49 15.23
N CYS A 679 7.28 -1.43 15.43
CA CYS A 679 6.28 -0.97 14.47
C CYS A 679 6.82 0.18 13.61
N ALA A 680 7.70 1.00 14.18
CA ALA A 680 8.28 2.18 13.55
C ALA A 680 8.85 1.90 12.15
N GLY A 681 9.63 0.82 11.99
CA GLY A 681 10.33 0.51 10.73
C GLY A 681 9.38 0.27 9.56
N CYS A 682 8.40 -0.63 9.70
CA CYS A 682 7.42 -0.92 8.66
C CYS A 682 6.48 0.26 8.44
N HIS A 683 5.96 0.86 9.51
CA HIS A 683 5.00 1.94 9.42
C HIS A 683 5.60 3.25 8.86
N ALA A 684 6.90 3.47 9.00
CA ALA A 684 7.60 4.54 8.30
C ALA A 684 7.53 4.40 6.76
N GLN A 685 7.36 3.19 6.23
CA GLN A 685 7.18 2.95 4.80
C GLN A 685 5.70 2.92 4.39
N ILE A 686 4.82 2.44 5.27
CA ILE A 686 3.39 2.22 4.97
C ILE A 686 2.57 3.49 5.15
N ASP A 687 2.61 4.09 6.34
CA ASP A 687 1.65 5.11 6.76
C ASP A 687 1.73 6.40 5.94
N PRO A 688 2.93 6.94 5.61
CA PRO A 688 3.04 8.14 4.79
C PRO A 688 2.32 7.99 3.45
N LEU A 689 2.48 6.84 2.78
CA LEU A 689 1.84 6.55 1.49
C LEU A 689 0.30 6.54 1.63
N GLY A 690 -0.20 5.99 2.73
CA GLY A 690 -1.62 6.00 3.06
C GLY A 690 -2.18 7.39 3.35
N PHE A 691 -1.48 8.19 4.15
CA PHE A 691 -1.88 9.55 4.51
C PHE A 691 -2.03 10.44 3.27
N GLY A 692 -1.15 10.30 2.29
CA GLY A 692 -1.25 11.01 1.01
C GLY A 692 -2.57 10.82 0.27
N LEU A 693 -3.33 9.76 0.57
CA LEU A 693 -4.62 9.48 -0.05
C LEU A 693 -5.82 9.79 0.86
N GLU A 694 -5.62 10.17 2.12
CA GLU A 694 -6.73 10.40 3.07
C GLU A 694 -7.62 11.60 2.71
N SER A 695 -7.19 12.47 1.80
CA SER A 695 -8.08 13.47 1.20
C SER A 695 -9.26 12.86 0.41
N TYR A 696 -9.21 11.55 0.10
CA TYR A 696 -10.32 10.78 -0.46
C TYR A 696 -11.07 9.92 0.57
N ALA A 697 -12.40 9.91 0.45
CA ALA A 697 -13.29 8.95 1.10
C ALA A 697 -13.15 7.54 0.50
N GLU A 698 -13.91 6.57 1.03
CA GLU A 698 -13.81 5.15 0.68
C GLU A 698 -14.11 4.92 -0.80
N PHE A 699 -15.09 5.63 -1.38
CA PHE A 699 -15.46 5.50 -2.80
C PHE A 699 -14.98 6.69 -3.64
N GLY A 700 -13.90 7.34 -3.20
CA GLY A 700 -13.19 8.36 -3.98
C GLY A 700 -13.84 9.74 -4.07
N GLN A 701 -14.82 10.03 -3.20
CA GLN A 701 -15.27 11.40 -2.99
C GLN A 701 -14.18 12.22 -2.30
N TRP A 702 -13.99 13.47 -2.71
CA TRP A 702 -13.05 14.38 -2.06
C TRP A 702 -13.61 14.87 -0.72
N ARG A 703 -12.82 14.79 0.35
CA ARG A 703 -13.20 15.21 1.71
C ARG A 703 -12.63 16.58 2.10
N GLY A 704 -11.37 16.87 1.74
CA GLY A 704 -10.66 18.10 2.10
C GLY A 704 -10.43 18.30 3.61
N GLY A 705 -9.50 19.19 3.97
CA GLY A 705 -9.20 19.55 5.36
C GLY A 705 -8.59 18.43 6.22
N ILE A 706 -8.06 17.38 5.62
CA ILE A 706 -7.37 16.31 6.35
C ILE A 706 -5.88 16.55 6.21
N ASP A 707 -5.10 16.27 7.25
CA ASP A 707 -3.64 16.31 7.15
C ASP A 707 -3.16 15.10 6.31
N ASP A 708 -2.85 15.38 5.04
CA ASP A 708 -2.40 14.43 4.03
C ASP A 708 -0.90 14.55 3.73
N ARG A 709 -0.13 15.10 4.67
CA ARG A 709 1.33 15.18 4.61
C ARG A 709 1.96 13.81 4.86
N GLY A 710 3.07 13.53 4.18
CA GLY A 710 3.86 12.32 4.37
C GLY A 710 5.35 12.58 4.19
N THR A 711 6.16 11.82 4.93
CA THR A 711 7.63 11.81 4.82
C THR A 711 8.07 10.39 4.49
N LEU A 712 8.76 10.20 3.37
CA LEU A 712 9.33 8.91 2.98
C LEU A 712 10.58 8.59 3.84
N PRO A 713 11.00 7.32 3.92
CA PRO A 713 12.22 6.93 4.63
C PRO A 713 13.49 7.66 4.16
N SER A 714 13.53 8.08 2.90
CA SER A 714 14.60 8.90 2.32
C SER A 714 14.69 10.32 2.92
N GLY A 715 13.66 10.75 3.67
CA GLY A 715 13.51 12.13 4.13
C GLY A 715 12.72 13.01 3.17
N ALA A 716 12.34 12.52 1.98
CA ALA A 716 11.51 13.27 1.05
C ALA A 716 10.12 13.53 1.61
N LYS A 717 9.62 14.76 1.44
CA LYS A 717 8.35 15.22 1.99
C LYS A 717 7.36 15.50 0.89
N PHE A 718 6.10 15.12 1.08
CA PHE A 718 5.04 15.39 0.12
C PHE A 718 3.72 15.75 0.80
N ARG A 719 2.81 16.35 0.02
CA ARG A 719 1.47 16.71 0.48
C ARG A 719 0.40 16.20 -0.49
N GLY A 720 -0.55 15.46 0.06
CA GLY A 720 -1.69 14.93 -0.64
C GLY A 720 -1.37 14.04 -1.84
N PRO A 721 -2.39 13.71 -2.65
CA PRO A 721 -2.22 12.79 -3.76
C PRO A 721 -1.26 13.31 -4.82
N ALA A 722 -1.23 14.63 -5.04
CA ALA A 722 -0.35 15.26 -6.02
C ALA A 722 1.13 15.10 -5.63
N GLY A 723 1.48 15.34 -4.36
CA GLY A 723 2.85 15.18 -3.89
C GLY A 723 3.29 13.73 -3.83
N LEU A 724 2.40 12.83 -3.39
CA LEU A 724 2.67 11.38 -3.36
C LEU A 724 3.05 10.84 -4.73
N LYS A 725 2.32 11.25 -5.79
CA LYS A 725 2.64 10.85 -7.18
C LYS A 725 4.04 11.26 -7.57
N LEU A 726 4.42 12.51 -7.30
CA LEU A 726 5.74 13.04 -7.62
C LEU A 726 6.84 12.29 -6.86
N ALA A 727 6.63 12.05 -5.56
CA ALA A 727 7.57 11.31 -4.73
C ALA A 727 7.82 9.88 -5.24
N LEU A 728 6.76 9.17 -5.62
CA LEU A 728 6.88 7.81 -6.18
C LEU A 728 7.53 7.80 -7.58
N ILE A 729 7.27 8.81 -8.41
CA ILE A 729 7.92 8.94 -9.73
C ILE A 729 9.40 9.26 -9.57
N ASP A 730 9.79 10.08 -8.60
CA ASP A 730 11.18 10.46 -8.38
C ASP A 730 12.01 9.29 -7.83
N GLU A 731 11.50 8.60 -6.80
CA GLU A 731 12.29 7.62 -6.06
C GLU A 731 12.00 6.15 -6.43
N ARG A 732 10.79 5.84 -6.91
CA ARG A 732 10.27 4.45 -6.99
C ARG A 732 9.78 4.06 -8.39
N LEU A 733 10.17 4.79 -9.43
CA LEU A 733 9.73 4.53 -10.80
C LEU A 733 10.15 3.14 -11.31
N ASP A 734 11.37 2.71 -10.96
CA ASP A 734 11.90 1.40 -11.38
C ASP A 734 11.15 0.24 -10.72
N ASP A 735 10.70 0.41 -9.48
CA ASP A 735 9.86 -0.57 -8.77
C ASP A 735 8.49 -0.68 -9.43
N LEU A 736 7.86 0.47 -9.73
CA LEU A 736 6.60 0.52 -10.47
C LEU A 736 6.72 -0.17 -11.84
N GLY A 737 7.81 0.10 -12.57
CA GLY A 737 8.12 -0.53 -13.85
C GLY A 737 8.33 -2.04 -13.75
N SER A 738 9.13 -2.48 -12.77
CA SER A 738 9.42 -3.89 -12.52
C SER A 738 8.18 -4.68 -12.09
N GLN A 739 7.33 -4.08 -11.26
CA GLN A 739 6.07 -4.71 -10.84
C GLN A 739 5.08 -4.81 -12.00
N ALA A 740 4.97 -3.78 -12.84
CA ALA A 740 4.17 -3.85 -14.06
C ALA A 740 4.64 -5.00 -14.99
N ILE A 741 5.96 -5.19 -15.12
CA ILE A 741 6.54 -6.32 -15.86
C ILE A 741 6.13 -7.66 -15.22
N ARG A 742 6.33 -7.83 -13.91
CA ARG A 742 5.99 -9.08 -13.19
C ARG A 742 4.53 -9.45 -13.36
N LYS A 743 3.63 -8.49 -13.13
CA LYS A 743 2.17 -8.72 -13.20
C LYS A 743 1.74 -9.05 -14.63
N MET A 744 2.19 -8.30 -15.62
CA MET A 744 1.83 -8.55 -17.02
C MET A 744 2.43 -9.85 -17.56
N LEU A 745 3.66 -10.20 -17.15
CA LEU A 745 4.29 -11.47 -17.51
C LEU A 745 3.54 -12.66 -16.90
N ALA A 746 3.18 -12.59 -15.62
CA ALA A 746 2.40 -13.64 -14.95
C ALA A 746 1.06 -13.89 -15.66
N TYR A 747 0.34 -12.81 -15.99
CA TYR A 747 -0.93 -12.89 -16.71
C TYR A 747 -0.76 -13.44 -18.13
N ALA A 748 0.26 -13.01 -18.87
CA ALA A 748 0.54 -13.45 -20.23
C ALA A 748 0.89 -14.95 -20.29
N LEU A 749 1.64 -15.45 -19.30
CA LEU A 749 2.00 -16.87 -19.19
C LEU A 749 0.86 -17.71 -18.58
N GLY A 750 -0.04 -17.10 -17.79
CA GLY A 750 -1.11 -17.80 -17.08
C GLY A 750 -0.60 -18.73 -15.98
N ARG A 751 0.46 -18.31 -15.29
CA ARG A 751 1.04 -19.03 -14.14
C ARG A 751 1.71 -18.05 -13.19
N GLN A 752 1.95 -18.51 -11.96
CA GLN A 752 2.85 -17.83 -11.04
C GLN A 752 4.26 -17.72 -11.64
N LEU A 753 4.90 -16.57 -11.40
CA LEU A 753 6.31 -16.40 -11.69
C LEU A 753 7.15 -17.07 -10.61
N GLU A 754 8.14 -17.80 -11.05
CA GLU A 754 9.13 -18.46 -10.21
C GLU A 754 10.42 -17.65 -10.17
N PHE A 755 11.35 -18.03 -9.30
CA PHE A 755 12.63 -17.33 -9.17
C PHE A 755 13.36 -17.16 -10.52
N TYR A 756 13.24 -18.12 -11.44
CA TYR A 756 13.93 -18.07 -12.71
C TYR A 756 13.32 -17.07 -13.71
N ASP A 757 12.05 -16.68 -13.54
CA ASP A 757 11.40 -15.68 -14.39
C ASP A 757 11.91 -14.26 -14.10
N GLU A 758 12.48 -14.04 -12.91
CA GLU A 758 13.09 -12.76 -12.52
C GLU A 758 14.24 -12.36 -13.46
N ALA A 759 14.91 -13.33 -14.11
CA ALA A 759 15.87 -13.04 -15.17
C ALA A 759 15.22 -12.32 -16.36
N THR A 760 14.03 -12.75 -16.76
CA THR A 760 13.24 -12.10 -17.82
C THR A 760 12.75 -10.73 -17.37
N VAL A 761 12.31 -10.60 -16.11
CA VAL A 761 11.88 -9.31 -15.54
C VAL A 761 13.01 -8.29 -15.60
N LYS A 762 14.21 -8.66 -15.14
CA LYS A 762 15.40 -7.80 -15.16
C LYS A 762 15.85 -7.45 -16.59
N GLU A 763 15.79 -8.40 -17.52
CA GLU A 763 16.12 -8.15 -18.94
C GLU A 763 15.17 -7.13 -19.56
N ILE A 764 13.86 -7.29 -19.37
CA ILE A 764 12.84 -6.35 -19.87
C ILE A 764 13.00 -4.99 -19.19
N ALA A 765 13.21 -4.97 -17.87
CA ALA A 765 13.41 -3.73 -17.12
C ALA A 765 14.61 -2.94 -17.65
N ALA A 766 15.76 -3.60 -17.86
CA ALA A 766 16.95 -2.98 -18.43
C ALA A 766 16.69 -2.39 -19.83
N LYS A 767 15.91 -3.09 -20.67
CA LYS A 767 15.54 -2.62 -22.02
C LYS A 767 14.64 -1.40 -21.98
N LEU A 768 13.69 -1.33 -21.04
CA LEU A 768 12.62 -0.34 -21.03
C LEU A 768 12.86 0.86 -20.09
N LYS A 769 13.82 0.77 -19.16
CA LYS A 769 14.14 1.83 -18.18
C LYS A 769 14.32 3.20 -18.85
N SER A 770 15.12 3.27 -19.92
CA SER A 770 15.39 4.51 -20.67
C SER A 770 14.15 5.16 -21.31
N THR A 771 13.07 4.38 -21.50
CA THR A 771 11.81 4.86 -22.10
C THR A 771 10.75 5.21 -21.05
N GLY A 772 11.03 4.97 -19.76
CA GLY A 772 10.06 5.08 -18.68
C GLY A 772 9.06 3.92 -18.63
N TYR A 773 9.48 2.70 -19.01
CA TYR A 773 8.67 1.48 -18.93
C TYR A 773 7.33 1.58 -19.68
N ARG A 774 7.36 1.97 -20.96
CA ARG A 774 6.12 2.20 -21.71
C ARG A 774 5.29 0.93 -21.89
N PHE A 775 3.98 1.01 -21.68
CA PHE A 775 3.11 -0.17 -21.64
C PHE A 775 2.98 -0.91 -22.98
N GLY A 776 2.97 -0.21 -24.11
CA GLY A 776 2.95 -0.86 -25.43
C GLY A 776 4.28 -1.59 -25.73
N ASP A 777 5.41 -0.98 -25.37
CA ASP A 777 6.73 -1.59 -25.49
C ASP A 777 6.89 -2.77 -24.52
N LEU A 778 6.25 -2.72 -23.35
CA LEU A 778 6.17 -3.81 -22.40
C LEU A 778 5.45 -5.03 -22.98
N VAL A 779 4.28 -4.84 -23.61
CA VAL A 779 3.55 -5.91 -24.30
C VAL A 779 4.44 -6.58 -25.35
N LEU A 780 5.15 -5.78 -26.15
CA LEU A 780 6.08 -6.28 -27.16
C LEU A 780 7.23 -7.06 -26.53
N ALA A 781 7.88 -6.52 -25.49
CA ALA A 781 9.01 -7.16 -24.81
C ALA A 781 8.61 -8.50 -24.16
N ILE A 782 7.43 -8.59 -23.55
CA ILE A 782 6.90 -9.85 -22.99
C ILE A 782 6.69 -10.88 -24.09
N THR A 783 6.09 -10.50 -25.23
CA THR A 783 5.82 -11.46 -26.32
C THR A 783 7.09 -11.94 -27.04
N GLU A 784 8.20 -11.22 -26.90
CA GLU A 784 9.53 -11.59 -27.40
C GLU A 784 10.39 -12.31 -26.36
N SER A 785 9.92 -12.39 -25.11
CA SER A 785 10.68 -12.95 -24.00
C SER A 785 10.85 -14.47 -24.10
N TYR A 786 11.94 -14.97 -23.50
CA TYR A 786 12.25 -16.40 -23.48
C TYR A 786 11.09 -17.28 -22.98
N PRO A 787 10.43 -17.03 -21.83
CA PRO A 787 9.31 -17.85 -21.37
C PRO A 787 8.06 -17.75 -22.25
N PHE A 788 7.92 -16.70 -23.06
CA PHE A 788 6.79 -16.57 -23.98
C PHE A 788 7.04 -17.26 -25.33
N THR A 789 8.29 -17.28 -25.83
CA THR A 789 8.66 -17.91 -27.10
C THR A 789 9.11 -19.36 -26.97
N MET A 790 9.44 -19.79 -25.76
CA MET A 790 9.87 -21.15 -25.45
C MET A 790 8.91 -21.80 -24.45
N LYS A 791 8.92 -23.13 -24.42
CA LYS A 791 8.12 -23.95 -23.51
C LYS A 791 8.93 -25.14 -23.01
N ARG A 792 8.55 -25.62 -21.84
CA ARG A 792 8.98 -26.90 -21.28
C ARG A 792 7.74 -27.59 -20.72
N LEU A 793 7.48 -28.83 -21.12
CA LEU A 793 6.47 -29.65 -20.45
C LEU A 793 7.10 -30.39 -19.26
N PRO A 794 6.33 -30.66 -18.19
CA PRO A 794 6.81 -31.49 -17.09
C PRO A 794 7.34 -32.83 -17.63
N PRO A 795 8.44 -33.37 -17.08
CA PRO A 795 8.87 -34.72 -17.42
C PRO A 795 7.72 -35.71 -17.17
N ALA A 796 7.57 -36.72 -18.03
CA ALA A 796 6.60 -37.77 -17.77
C ALA A 796 6.91 -38.40 -16.41
N SER A 797 5.92 -38.48 -15.52
CA SER A 797 6.09 -39.14 -14.22
C SER A 797 6.67 -40.53 -14.45
N PRO A 798 7.76 -40.93 -13.76
CA PRO A 798 8.27 -42.28 -13.88
C PRO A 798 7.25 -43.23 -13.22
N GLY A 799 6.30 -43.75 -14.00
CA GLY A 799 5.30 -44.71 -13.50
C GLY A 799 3.94 -44.79 -14.20
N GLN A 800 3.58 -43.91 -15.14
CA GLN A 800 2.34 -44.10 -15.92
C GLN A 800 2.71 -44.48 -17.36
N SER A 801 2.67 -45.78 -17.63
CA SER A 801 2.60 -46.32 -18.99
C SER A 801 1.32 -45.83 -19.68
N ASP A 802 1.35 -45.68 -21.00
CA ASP A 802 0.30 -45.20 -21.91
C ASP A 802 -1.02 -46.03 -21.94
N GLU A 803 -1.47 -46.61 -20.82
CA GLU A 803 -2.65 -47.48 -20.71
C GLU A 803 -3.67 -47.12 -19.59
N GLU A 804 -3.66 -45.90 -19.06
CA GLU A 804 -4.79 -45.34 -18.28
C GLU A 804 -5.36 -44.10 -18.98
#